data_AF-A0A6N2KZS9-F1
#
_entry.id   AF-A0A6N2KZS9-F1
#
_cell.length_a   1.000
_cell.length_b   1.000
_cell.length_c   1.000
_cell.angle_alpha   90.00
_cell.angle_beta   90.00
_cell.angle_gamma   90.00
#
_symmetry.space_group_name_H-M   'P 1'
#
loop_
_entity.id
_entity.type
_entity.pdbx_description
1 polymer ?
#
loop_
_entity_poly.entity_id
_entity_poly.type
_entity_poly.pdbx_seq_one_letter_code
_entity_poly.pdbx_strand_id
1 'polypeptide(L)'
;MASHLAVQHSAGRVTCDLLKVVLVVLKNNSQFKPSLERLQKMIEDMAPNIKRIETFNSELDQPQQLERLQGLMSDGRDLVQKCSKIHKYNCLKRPLSNKKLLKLEKDIRDHINIVLQLEGVADTKEIKVKQDWTLAGVNNVFSELRDDIGKLMTTLSNVDRLDSINSNIRLPVGSCWIEIPLSELRIKLLKDETSQHIVISAPGGCGKTTLATALCQLEDVKAKFKSNIFFSTFKAAKPDDGKMLRGFPLVISVVGKSLCGKSAAEWRKRLRECYKAASILTEHEVLDCLQSTVEALNDNVVAKECFMDLGSFPEDQRIPATTLIDMWAELYNLDEDDAIANLHELSDRNLIEVLVTRKDANEDDGSYNEHFVTQHDLLRELAIRESNSKGIEHRKRVILEINENKIHEWLTEENELSIRAKLLSISTDETFSSSWPSMQAPEVEVLLLNFQTGKYSLPEFIEGMNKLKVLVLYNYGFVPAEVSNFPLLGSLSNLKRIRLEKVSIPSLFLTSMKWRKLEKMSLVMCNIGQAFNKSTNKISDAFPKLVDLTIDYCNDLEELPAGFCDLVLLRKLSITNCHKLLALPEDMGNLLDLEVLRLNSCIELTELPGTIGGLQKLQILDLSDCFGVKELPEQIGQLHNLRKLYMIECSDCELPSSVMNLFNLKEVIGDEETAVSWRHFKPCLPSLTIRVHKEINLNWLR
;
A
#
# COMPACT_ATOMS: atom_id res chain seq x y z
N MET A 1 -7.13 27.63 -26.54
CA MET A 1 -5.98 28.08 -25.72
C MET A 1 -6.39 29.10 -24.63
N ALA A 2 -7.11 30.19 -24.92
CA ALA A 2 -7.49 31.18 -23.88
C ALA A 2 -8.56 30.68 -22.86
N SER A 3 -9.41 29.72 -23.24
CA SER A 3 -10.40 29.08 -22.35
C SER A 3 -9.79 28.03 -21.41
N HIS A 4 -8.71 27.34 -21.83
CA HIS A 4 -8.07 26.27 -21.05
C HIS A 4 -7.15 26.82 -19.95
N LEU A 5 -6.47 27.94 -20.20
CA LEU A 5 -5.70 28.66 -19.17
C LEU A 5 -6.59 29.27 -18.08
N ALA A 6 -7.86 29.57 -18.38
CA ALA A 6 -8.82 30.11 -17.41
C ALA A 6 -9.29 29.05 -16.38
N VAL A 7 -9.29 27.77 -16.75
CA VAL A 7 -9.70 26.64 -15.90
C VAL A 7 -8.58 26.19 -14.96
N GLN A 8 -7.32 26.32 -15.37
CA GLN A 8 -6.16 26.03 -14.52
C GLN A 8 -5.92 27.10 -13.45
N HIS A 9 -6.19 28.37 -13.75
CA HIS A 9 -6.09 29.46 -12.77
C HIS A 9 -7.30 29.57 -11.83
N SER A 10 -8.39 28.81 -12.04
CA SER A 10 -9.62 28.94 -11.26
C SER A 10 -9.67 28.04 -10.01
N ALA A 11 -9.08 26.85 -9.98
CA ALA A 11 -9.13 25.95 -8.80
C ALA A 11 -8.39 26.51 -7.58
N GLY A 12 -7.17 27.02 -7.77
CA GLY A 12 -6.36 27.64 -6.71
C GLY A 12 -7.01 28.93 -6.21
N ARG A 13 -7.69 29.66 -7.11
CA ARG A 13 -8.50 30.82 -6.76
C ARG A 13 -9.72 30.45 -5.92
N VAL A 14 -10.46 29.41 -6.29
CA VAL A 14 -11.65 28.94 -5.55
C VAL A 14 -11.26 28.37 -4.18
N THR A 15 -10.13 27.67 -4.08
CA THR A 15 -9.54 27.17 -2.83
C THR A 15 -9.14 28.33 -1.91
N CYS A 16 -8.46 29.34 -2.45
CA CYS A 16 -8.10 30.56 -1.71
C CYS A 16 -9.32 31.33 -1.22
N ASP A 17 -10.37 31.42 -2.04
CA ASP A 17 -11.61 32.09 -1.67
C ASP A 17 -12.37 31.35 -0.56
N LEU A 18 -12.43 30.01 -0.60
CA LEU A 18 -12.99 29.21 0.49
C LEU A 18 -12.21 29.44 1.79
N LEU A 19 -10.87 29.38 1.74
CA LEU A 19 -10.01 29.62 2.90
C LEU A 19 -10.23 31.01 3.50
N LYS A 20 -10.33 32.05 2.65
CA LYS A 20 -10.66 33.42 3.08
C LYS A 20 -12.01 33.50 3.77
N VAL A 21 -13.05 32.85 3.22
CA VAL A 21 -14.39 32.83 3.84
C VAL A 21 -14.35 32.09 5.18
N VAL A 22 -13.65 30.96 5.28
CA VAL A 22 -13.46 30.22 6.54
C VAL A 22 -12.77 31.08 7.59
N LEU A 23 -11.67 31.77 7.25
CA LEU A 23 -10.94 32.67 8.14
C LEU A 23 -11.79 33.86 8.62
N VAL A 24 -12.60 34.45 7.75
CA VAL A 24 -13.52 35.55 8.11
C VAL A 24 -14.62 35.06 9.05
N VAL A 25 -15.18 33.87 8.80
CA VAL A 25 -16.24 33.31 9.64
C VAL A 25 -15.70 32.82 10.99
N LEU A 26 -14.47 32.30 11.03
CA LEU A 26 -13.78 31.91 12.28
C LEU A 26 -13.58 33.08 13.25
N LYS A 27 -13.29 34.28 12.73
CA LYS A 27 -13.14 35.50 13.56
C LYS A 27 -14.44 35.92 14.25
N ASN A 28 -15.59 35.64 13.63
CA ASN A 28 -16.87 36.21 14.03
C ASN A 28 -17.89 35.17 14.56
N ASN A 29 -17.59 33.86 14.49
CA ASN A 29 -18.58 32.81 14.76
C ASN A 29 -18.04 31.69 15.67
N SER A 30 -18.28 31.80 16.98
CA SER A 30 -17.83 30.83 17.99
C SER A 30 -18.58 29.49 17.96
N GLN A 31 -19.71 29.41 17.26
CA GLN A 31 -20.61 28.24 17.29
C GLN A 31 -20.13 27.06 16.43
N PHE A 32 -19.43 27.36 15.33
CA PHE A 32 -18.90 26.41 14.35
C PHE A 32 -17.36 26.33 14.37
N LYS A 33 -16.73 27.01 15.33
CA LYS A 33 -15.27 27.17 15.42
C LYS A 33 -14.50 25.84 15.30
N PRO A 34 -14.84 24.75 16.01
CA PRO A 34 -14.11 23.48 15.88
C PRO A 34 -14.20 22.84 14.48
N SER A 35 -15.37 22.90 13.83
CA SER A 35 -15.57 22.34 12.49
C SER A 35 -14.89 23.21 11.42
N LEU A 36 -14.88 24.52 11.59
CA LEU A 36 -14.24 25.46 10.67
C LEU A 36 -12.71 25.47 10.82
N GLU A 37 -12.17 25.29 12.02
CA GLU A 37 -10.72 25.10 12.25
C GLU A 37 -10.24 23.79 11.64
N ARG A 38 -11.04 22.71 11.72
CA ARG A 38 -10.76 21.45 11.02
C ARG A 38 -10.77 21.61 9.50
N LEU A 39 -11.80 22.23 8.95
CA LEU A 39 -11.90 22.49 7.51
C LEU A 39 -10.75 23.38 7.02
N GLN A 40 -10.38 24.42 7.77
CA GLN A 40 -9.24 25.28 7.48
C GLN A 40 -7.95 24.45 7.41
N LYS A 41 -7.66 23.72 8.49
CA LYS A 41 -6.45 22.90 8.60
C LYS A 41 -6.37 21.85 7.49
N MET A 42 -7.48 21.19 7.18
CA MET A 42 -7.55 20.21 6.09
C MET A 42 -7.24 20.84 4.73
N ILE A 43 -7.79 22.02 4.42
CA ILE A 43 -7.51 22.73 3.16
C ILE A 43 -6.05 23.19 3.10
N GLU A 44 -5.48 23.67 4.21
CA GLU A 44 -4.06 24.07 4.30
C GLU A 44 -3.12 22.87 4.11
N ASP A 45 -3.41 21.74 4.78
CA ASP A 45 -2.63 20.51 4.69
C ASP A 45 -2.68 19.89 3.29
N MET A 46 -3.81 20.05 2.57
CA MET A 46 -4.00 19.51 1.21
C MET A 46 -3.65 20.49 0.08
N ALA A 47 -3.27 21.74 0.39
CA ALA A 47 -2.84 22.73 -0.58
C ALA A 47 -1.73 22.25 -1.55
N PRO A 48 -0.66 21.54 -1.11
CA PRO A 48 0.33 21.01 -2.04
C PRO A 48 -0.27 19.97 -3.01
N ASN A 49 -1.25 19.17 -2.58
CA ASN A 49 -1.89 18.16 -3.42
C ASN A 49 -2.85 18.78 -4.45
N ILE A 50 -3.59 19.83 -4.08
CA ILE A 50 -4.44 20.58 -5.02
C ILE A 50 -3.59 21.18 -6.14
N LYS A 51 -2.40 21.69 -5.82
CA LYS A 51 -1.45 22.21 -6.81
C LYS A 51 -0.87 21.11 -7.73
N ARG A 52 -0.66 19.90 -7.21
CA ARG A 52 -0.27 18.73 -8.01
C ARG A 52 -1.37 18.35 -9.01
N ILE A 53 -2.61 18.30 -8.56
CA ILE A 53 -3.79 18.03 -9.40
C ILE A 53 -3.94 19.08 -10.52
N GLU A 54 -3.70 20.36 -10.23
CA GLU A 54 -3.70 21.43 -11.24
C GLU A 54 -2.60 21.26 -12.29
N THR A 55 -1.44 20.73 -11.89
CA THR A 55 -0.31 20.46 -12.78
C THR A 55 -0.59 19.23 -13.64
N PHE A 56 -1.08 18.14 -13.04
CA PHE A 56 -1.52 16.91 -13.70
C PHE A 56 -2.59 17.15 -14.78
N ASN A 57 -3.56 18.02 -14.50
CA ASN A 57 -4.61 18.36 -15.48
C ASN A 57 -4.11 19.21 -16.67
N SER A 58 -2.92 19.81 -16.58
CA SER A 58 -2.29 20.56 -17.67
C SER A 58 -1.62 19.68 -18.73
N GLU A 59 -1.31 18.44 -18.36
CA GLU A 59 -0.50 17.53 -19.17
C GLU A 59 -1.35 16.47 -19.91
N LEU A 60 -2.60 16.23 -19.50
CA LEU A 60 -3.43 15.09 -19.98
C LEU A 60 -4.84 15.43 -20.51
N ASP A 61 -5.21 16.70 -20.63
CA ASP A 61 -6.47 17.17 -21.25
C ASP A 61 -7.77 16.52 -20.68
N GLN A 62 -7.84 16.32 -19.35
CA GLN A 62 -9.03 15.78 -18.64
C GLN A 62 -9.68 16.80 -17.67
N PRO A 63 -10.49 17.77 -18.14
CA PRO A 63 -11.01 18.87 -17.30
C PRO A 63 -11.99 18.44 -16.19
N GLN A 64 -12.60 17.25 -16.28
CA GLN A 64 -13.72 16.81 -15.41
C GLN A 64 -13.34 16.65 -13.93
N GLN A 65 -12.10 16.25 -13.60
CA GLN A 65 -11.67 16.06 -12.21
C GLN A 65 -11.47 17.39 -11.47
N LEU A 66 -10.96 18.39 -12.19
CA LEU A 66 -10.78 19.73 -11.66
C LEU A 66 -12.13 20.47 -11.57
N GLU A 67 -13.05 20.25 -12.52
CA GLU A 67 -14.42 20.76 -12.45
C GLU A 67 -15.18 20.24 -11.23
N ARG A 68 -15.05 18.94 -10.92
CA ARG A 68 -15.66 18.34 -9.72
C ARG A 68 -15.07 18.89 -8.42
N LEU A 69 -13.75 19.05 -8.34
CA LEU A 69 -13.08 19.67 -7.19
C LEU A 69 -13.50 21.15 -7.03
N GLN A 70 -13.60 21.90 -8.14
CA GLN A 70 -14.08 23.27 -8.14
C GLN A 70 -15.54 23.38 -7.67
N GLY A 71 -16.40 22.44 -8.09
CA GLY A 71 -17.77 22.32 -7.62
C GLY A 71 -17.86 22.12 -6.11
N LEU A 72 -17.11 21.15 -5.58
CA LEU A 72 -17.05 20.88 -4.13
C LEU A 72 -16.55 22.10 -3.33
N MET A 73 -15.51 22.78 -3.81
CA MET A 73 -14.97 23.97 -3.13
C MET A 73 -15.93 25.17 -3.19
N SER A 74 -16.70 25.30 -4.27
CA SER A 74 -17.75 26.32 -4.40
C SER A 74 -18.94 26.03 -3.48
N ASP A 75 -19.40 24.78 -3.45
CA ASP A 75 -20.47 24.34 -2.54
C ASP A 75 -20.06 24.53 -1.08
N GLY A 76 -18.79 24.27 -0.77
CA GLY A 76 -18.20 24.51 0.53
C GLY A 76 -18.22 25.99 0.94
N ARG A 77 -17.91 26.89 0.01
CA ARG A 77 -17.96 28.34 0.24
C ARG A 77 -19.37 28.78 0.60
N ASP A 78 -20.35 28.35 -0.18
CA ASP A 78 -21.76 28.66 0.05
C ASP A 78 -22.26 28.09 1.37
N LEU A 79 -21.81 26.88 1.74
CA LEU A 79 -22.16 26.24 3.00
C LEU A 79 -21.58 27.00 4.20
N VAL A 80 -20.30 27.40 4.16
CA VAL A 80 -19.66 28.18 5.22
C VAL A 80 -20.30 29.56 5.35
N GLN A 81 -20.67 30.19 4.23
CA GLN A 81 -21.37 31.48 4.23
C GLN A 81 -22.83 31.36 4.67
N LYS A 82 -23.49 30.21 4.50
CA LYS A 82 -24.78 29.91 5.13
C LYS A 82 -24.62 29.73 6.64
N CYS A 83 -23.53 29.10 7.10
CA CYS A 83 -23.24 28.94 8.52
C CYS A 83 -23.01 30.27 9.25
N SER A 84 -22.44 31.28 8.57
CA SER A 84 -22.24 32.62 9.13
C SER A 84 -23.56 33.37 9.40
N LYS A 85 -24.65 33.00 8.72
CA LYS A 85 -25.99 33.60 8.86
C LYS A 85 -26.87 32.89 9.89
N ILE A 86 -26.39 31.81 10.52
CA ILE A 86 -27.15 31.05 11.53
C ILE A 86 -27.04 31.77 12.89
N HIS A 87 -28.18 32.18 13.44
CA HIS A 87 -28.24 32.83 14.75
C HIS A 87 -27.87 31.86 15.89
N LYS A 88 -27.16 32.37 16.90
CA LYS A 88 -26.65 31.64 18.09
C LYS A 88 -27.66 30.73 18.82
N TYR A 89 -28.97 30.99 18.70
CA TYR A 89 -30.03 30.26 19.41
C TYR A 89 -30.83 29.28 18.52
N ASN A 90 -30.44 29.06 17.26
CA ASN A 90 -31.18 28.17 16.36
C ASN A 90 -30.68 26.71 16.47
N CYS A 91 -31.14 26.00 17.50
CA CYS A 91 -30.65 24.69 17.93
C CYS A 91 -30.82 23.57 16.90
N LEU A 92 -31.86 23.65 16.05
CA LEU A 92 -32.24 22.59 15.09
C LEU A 92 -31.38 22.62 13.81
N LYS A 93 -30.93 23.80 13.37
CA LYS A 93 -30.09 23.94 12.15
C LYS A 93 -28.61 23.66 12.42
N ARG A 94 -28.18 23.69 13.70
CA ARG A 94 -26.79 23.49 14.13
C ARG A 94 -26.24 22.08 13.85
N PRO A 95 -26.87 20.98 14.31
CA PRO A 95 -26.37 19.63 14.03
C PRO A 95 -26.43 19.29 12.54
N LEU A 96 -27.46 19.77 11.83
CA LEU A 96 -27.62 19.58 10.39
C LEU A 96 -26.50 20.26 9.59
N SER A 97 -26.15 21.50 9.91
CA SER A 97 -25.05 22.24 9.26
C SER A 97 -23.68 21.67 9.60
N ASN A 98 -23.48 21.18 10.83
CA ASN A 98 -22.24 20.47 11.20
C ASN A 98 -22.09 19.15 10.43
N LYS A 99 -23.17 18.35 10.29
CA LYS A 99 -23.16 17.14 9.46
C LYS A 99 -22.82 17.45 8.00
N LYS A 100 -23.34 18.57 7.45
CA LYS A 100 -23.00 19.01 6.09
C LYS A 100 -21.55 19.47 5.95
N LEU A 101 -20.97 20.13 6.96
CA LEU A 101 -19.56 20.54 6.95
C LEU A 101 -18.61 19.33 7.05
N LEU A 102 -18.96 18.33 7.87
CA LEU A 102 -18.22 17.07 7.97
C LEU A 102 -18.33 16.24 6.69
N LYS A 103 -19.51 16.22 6.07
CA LYS A 103 -19.71 15.57 4.77
C LYS A 103 -18.87 16.24 3.68
N LEU A 104 -18.86 17.57 3.62
CA LEU A 104 -18.01 18.32 2.70
C LEU A 104 -16.51 18.03 2.91
N GLU A 105 -16.07 17.97 4.18
CA GLU A 105 -14.70 17.61 4.55
C GLU A 105 -14.32 16.22 3.99
N LYS A 106 -15.20 15.23 4.18
CA LYS A 106 -15.06 13.87 3.65
C LYS A 106 -15.06 13.87 2.12
N ASP A 107 -16.03 14.51 1.48
CA ASP A 107 -16.16 14.56 0.02
C ASP A 107 -14.93 15.20 -0.67
N ILE A 108 -14.36 16.26 -0.08
CA ILE A 108 -13.13 16.90 -0.59
C ILE A 108 -11.93 15.97 -0.42
N ARG A 109 -11.80 15.31 0.74
CA ARG A 109 -10.71 14.40 1.05
C ARG A 109 -10.73 13.17 0.15
N ASP A 110 -11.90 12.55 0.00
CA ASP A 110 -12.09 11.36 -0.83
C ASP A 110 -11.81 11.70 -2.30
N HIS A 111 -12.28 12.85 -2.79
CA HIS A 111 -11.99 13.29 -4.16
C HIS A 111 -10.49 13.50 -4.40
N ILE A 112 -9.78 14.17 -3.48
CA ILE A 112 -8.32 14.39 -3.59
C ILE A 112 -7.57 13.06 -3.50
N ASN A 113 -7.96 12.16 -2.59
CA ASN A 113 -7.32 10.85 -2.45
C ASN A 113 -7.53 9.96 -3.67
N ILE A 114 -8.72 9.97 -4.27
CA ILE A 114 -9.00 9.27 -5.54
C ILE A 114 -8.06 9.79 -6.63
N VAL A 115 -7.91 11.12 -6.75
CA VAL A 115 -7.05 11.70 -7.79
C VAL A 115 -5.56 11.44 -7.52
N LEU A 116 -5.11 11.52 -6.27
CA LEU A 116 -3.72 11.18 -5.90
C LEU A 116 -3.42 9.68 -6.03
N GLN A 117 -4.41 8.80 -5.87
CA GLN A 117 -4.24 7.37 -6.15
C GLN A 117 -4.18 7.07 -7.65
N LEU A 118 -4.88 7.85 -8.47
CA LEU A 118 -4.70 7.83 -9.93
C LEU A 118 -3.32 8.39 -10.34
N GLU A 119 -2.78 9.38 -9.60
CA GLU A 119 -1.43 9.94 -9.77
C GLU A 119 -0.33 9.00 -9.24
N GLY A 120 -0.59 8.21 -8.20
CA GLY A 120 0.33 7.18 -7.70
C GLY A 120 0.60 6.04 -8.70
N VAL A 121 -0.24 5.92 -9.74
CA VAL A 121 -0.03 5.05 -10.91
C VAL A 121 0.79 5.76 -12.01
N ALA A 122 0.86 7.09 -11.98
CA ALA A 122 1.61 7.96 -12.89
C ALA A 122 3.10 8.07 -12.58
N ASP A 123 3.41 8.09 -11.29
CA ASP A 123 4.62 8.74 -10.77
C ASP A 123 5.91 7.93 -10.95
N THR A 124 5.88 6.80 -11.66
CA THR A 124 7.10 6.06 -12.04
C THR A 124 7.76 6.56 -13.32
N LYS A 125 7.26 7.63 -13.97
CA LYS A 125 7.87 8.15 -15.21
C LYS A 125 8.42 9.58 -15.21
N GLU A 126 8.21 10.40 -14.19
CA GLU A 126 8.72 11.79 -14.24
C GLU A 126 9.41 12.28 -12.96
N ILE A 127 10.46 11.56 -12.54
CA ILE A 127 11.58 12.17 -11.81
C ILE A 127 12.82 12.13 -12.72
N LYS A 128 12.78 12.86 -13.84
CA LYS A 128 14.01 13.15 -14.60
C LYS A 128 14.04 14.48 -15.36
N VAL A 129 12.97 15.26 -15.44
CA VAL A 129 13.02 16.58 -16.09
C VAL A 129 12.27 17.63 -15.27
N LYS A 130 13.02 18.60 -14.73
CA LYS A 130 12.65 19.89 -14.07
C LYS A 130 13.12 20.05 -12.62
N GLN A 131 14.40 19.81 -12.36
CA GLN A 131 15.15 20.72 -11.48
C GLN A 131 15.54 21.94 -12.32
N ASP A 132 14.83 23.07 -12.14
CA ASP A 132 15.46 24.41 -12.18
C ASP A 132 14.53 25.62 -11.92
N TRP A 133 13.22 25.50 -11.68
CA TRP A 133 12.35 26.72 -11.68
C TRP A 133 11.57 27.12 -10.42
N THR A 134 11.79 26.55 -9.22
CA THR A 134 10.91 26.90 -8.08
C THR A 134 11.56 27.03 -6.69
N LEU A 135 12.74 27.66 -6.60
CA LEU A 135 13.25 28.18 -5.30
C LEU A 135 13.03 29.68 -5.08
N ALA A 136 12.72 30.46 -6.12
CA ALA A 136 12.53 31.91 -5.98
C ALA A 136 11.09 32.31 -5.58
N GLY A 137 10.07 31.60 -6.08
CA GLY A 137 8.66 31.94 -5.83
C GLY A 137 8.13 31.50 -4.46
N VAL A 138 8.57 30.35 -3.95
CA VAL A 138 8.12 29.81 -2.65
C VAL A 138 8.69 30.63 -1.49
N ASN A 139 9.93 31.09 -1.60
CA ASN A 139 10.56 31.91 -0.57
C ASN A 139 9.93 33.31 -0.44
N ASN A 140 9.34 33.85 -1.51
CA ASN A 140 8.67 35.16 -1.49
C ASN A 140 7.30 35.13 -0.79
N VAL A 141 6.58 34.02 -0.88
CA VAL A 141 5.27 33.83 -0.21
C VAL A 141 5.46 33.52 1.28
N PHE A 142 6.51 32.76 1.63
CA PHE A 142 6.87 32.49 3.02
C PHE A 142 7.39 33.72 3.77
N SER A 143 7.96 34.71 3.07
CA SER A 143 8.36 35.98 3.69
C SER A 143 7.17 36.89 4.00
N GLU A 144 6.17 36.96 3.12
CA GLU A 144 4.97 37.78 3.34
C GLU A 144 4.11 37.24 4.50
N LEU A 145 3.99 35.91 4.62
CA LEU A 145 3.28 35.28 5.74
C LEU A 145 4.01 35.46 7.09
N ARG A 146 5.34 35.49 7.06
CA ARG A 146 6.20 35.68 8.25
C ARG A 146 6.11 37.11 8.79
N ASP A 147 6.01 38.11 7.92
CA ASP A 147 5.87 39.51 8.30
C ASP A 147 4.52 39.80 8.96
N ASP A 148 3.44 39.15 8.52
CA ASP A 148 2.11 39.33 9.12
C ASP A 148 1.95 38.57 10.45
N ILE A 149 2.64 37.44 10.63
CA ILE A 149 2.75 36.75 11.93
C ILE A 149 3.64 37.55 12.90
N GLY A 150 4.70 38.20 12.39
CA GLY A 150 5.56 39.10 13.17
C GLY A 150 4.79 40.31 13.73
N LYS A 151 3.87 40.90 12.96
CA LYS A 151 2.99 42.00 13.40
C LYS A 151 1.96 41.56 14.46
N LEU A 152 1.50 40.31 14.42
CA LEU A 152 0.61 39.75 15.45
C LEU A 152 1.35 39.49 16.76
N MET A 153 2.61 39.05 16.69
CA MET A 153 3.46 38.78 17.86
C MET A 153 3.90 40.06 18.60
N THR A 154 4.15 41.16 17.88
CA THR A 154 4.46 42.46 18.50
C THR A 154 3.26 43.05 19.25
N THR A 155 2.04 42.80 18.77
CA THR A 155 0.80 43.27 19.43
C THR A 155 0.53 42.54 20.76
N LEU A 156 1.05 41.32 20.91
CA LEU A 156 0.93 40.49 22.13
C LEU A 156 2.07 40.73 23.14
N SER A 157 3.13 41.45 22.76
CA SER A 157 4.28 41.75 23.63
C SER A 157 4.09 42.94 24.58
N ASN A 158 2.94 43.64 24.52
CA ASN A 158 2.62 44.80 25.37
C ASN A 158 1.95 44.45 26.72
N VAL A 159 2.26 43.31 27.31
CA VAL A 159 1.86 42.98 28.69
C VAL A 159 3.12 42.87 29.55
N ASP A 160 3.50 44.01 30.14
CA ASP A 160 4.65 44.15 31.04
C ASP A 160 4.58 43.25 32.29
N ARG A 161 5.77 42.74 32.66
CA ARG A 161 6.41 42.77 34.00
C ARG A 161 7.00 41.43 34.43
N LEU A 162 8.33 41.34 34.44
CA LEU A 162 9.17 41.26 35.66
C LEU A 162 10.63 41.00 35.28
N ASP A 163 11.42 42.08 35.30
CA ASP A 163 12.88 42.02 35.36
C ASP A 163 13.37 41.58 36.75
N SER A 164 14.53 40.91 36.74
CA SER A 164 15.56 40.81 37.80
C SER A 164 15.83 39.39 38.31
N ILE A 165 16.95 38.81 37.86
CA ILE A 165 18.15 38.50 38.67
C ILE A 165 19.08 37.67 37.78
N ASN A 166 20.24 38.24 37.47
CA ASN A 166 21.36 37.54 36.86
C ASN A 166 22.43 37.33 37.95
N SER A 167 22.67 36.08 38.36
CA SER A 167 23.97 35.57 38.86
C SER A 167 23.80 34.16 39.47
N ASN A 168 24.01 33.14 38.63
CA ASN A 168 24.52 31.78 38.93
C ASN A 168 24.09 30.82 37.80
N ILE A 169 24.87 30.75 36.72
CA ILE A 169 24.61 29.78 35.65
C ILE A 169 25.03 28.39 36.13
N ARG A 170 24.08 27.69 36.78
CA ARG A 170 23.90 26.25 36.54
C ARG A 170 23.36 26.11 35.12
N LEU A 171 23.90 25.17 34.34
CA LEU A 171 23.36 24.84 33.01
C LEU A 171 21.85 24.61 33.13
N PRO A 172 21.00 25.33 32.37
CA PRO A 172 19.56 25.19 32.50
C PRO A 172 19.14 23.83 31.96
N VAL A 173 18.46 23.06 32.80
CA VAL A 173 17.41 22.12 32.38
C VAL A 173 16.45 22.92 31.51
N GLY A 174 16.24 22.50 30.26
CA GLY A 174 15.43 23.25 29.28
C GLY A 174 16.07 23.47 27.91
N SER A 175 16.94 22.59 27.42
CA SER A 175 17.30 22.58 25.99
C SER A 175 16.28 21.71 25.23
N CYS A 176 15.08 22.24 24.97
CA CYS A 176 14.05 21.58 24.14
C CYS A 176 14.60 21.06 22.80
N TRP A 177 15.69 21.65 22.31
CA TRP A 177 16.40 21.28 21.09
C TRP A 177 17.02 19.87 21.11
N ILE A 178 17.37 19.32 22.28
CA ILE A 178 17.93 17.96 22.42
C ILE A 178 16.92 17.01 23.07
N GLU A 179 16.05 17.51 23.97
CA GLU A 179 15.11 16.66 24.71
C GLU A 179 14.08 15.96 23.82
N ILE A 180 13.56 16.62 22.79
CA ILE A 180 12.54 16.04 21.90
C ILE A 180 13.16 14.91 21.03
N PRO A 181 14.26 15.15 20.26
CA PRO A 181 14.90 14.08 19.50
C PRO A 181 15.44 12.95 20.38
N LEU A 182 15.95 13.26 21.58
CA LEU A 182 16.46 12.25 22.51
C LEU A 182 15.33 11.39 23.06
N SER A 183 14.17 11.99 23.38
CA SER A 183 12.98 11.27 23.85
C SER A 183 12.39 10.39 22.76
N GLU A 184 12.34 10.87 21.51
CA GLU A 184 11.90 10.07 20.37
C GLU A 184 12.81 8.87 20.10
N LEU A 185 14.14 9.07 20.10
CA LEU A 185 15.10 7.99 19.92
C LEU A 185 15.08 6.99 21.08
N ARG A 186 14.93 7.47 22.32
CA ARG A 186 14.76 6.64 23.52
C ARG A 186 13.49 5.78 23.41
N ILE A 187 12.37 6.38 22.98
CA ILE A 187 11.11 5.66 22.77
C ILE A 187 11.26 4.61 21.66
N LYS A 188 11.88 4.96 20.52
CA LYS A 188 12.13 4.01 19.42
C LYS A 188 12.99 2.82 19.86
N LEU A 189 14.04 3.05 20.66
CA LEU A 189 14.93 1.99 21.15
C LEU A 189 14.27 1.07 22.20
N LEU A 190 13.33 1.61 22.98
CA LEU A 190 12.76 0.91 24.13
C LEU A 190 11.40 0.26 23.86
N LYS A 191 10.58 0.81 22.94
CA LYS A 191 9.24 0.30 22.62
C LYS A 191 9.21 -1.02 21.86
N ASP A 192 10.26 -1.31 21.10
CA ASP A 192 10.25 -2.37 20.11
C ASP A 192 11.33 -3.41 20.48
N GLU A 193 10.93 -4.67 20.66
CA GLU A 193 11.87 -5.76 20.95
C GLU A 193 12.78 -6.07 19.75
N THR A 194 12.39 -5.63 18.54
CA THR A 194 13.12 -5.84 17.28
C THR A 194 14.09 -4.70 16.92
N SER A 195 13.86 -3.49 17.45
CA SER A 195 14.71 -2.31 17.20
C SER A 195 15.98 -2.30 18.07
N GLN A 196 16.95 -3.15 17.73
CA GLN A 196 18.26 -3.21 18.41
C GLN A 196 19.35 -2.28 17.83
N HIS A 197 19.03 -1.50 16.80
CA HIS A 197 19.96 -0.59 16.14
C HIS A 197 19.30 0.74 15.79
N ILE A 198 20.04 1.85 15.90
CA ILE A 198 19.59 3.19 15.55
C ILE A 198 20.66 3.87 14.71
N VAL A 199 20.26 4.42 13.56
CA VAL A 199 21.12 5.23 12.70
C VAL A 199 20.71 6.70 12.82
N ILE A 200 21.67 7.57 13.14
CA ILE A 200 21.45 9.02 13.25
C ILE A 200 22.21 9.71 12.12
N SER A 201 21.50 10.20 11.10
CA SER A 201 22.05 10.94 9.96
C SER A 201 21.60 12.40 9.98
N ALA A 202 22.52 13.32 9.63
CA ALA A 202 22.29 14.77 9.55
C ALA A 202 23.60 15.49 9.09
N PRO A 203 23.55 16.76 8.65
CA PRO A 203 24.73 17.53 8.21
C PRO A 203 25.81 17.72 9.29
N GLY A 204 27.07 17.95 8.91
CA GLY A 204 28.15 18.21 9.87
C GLY A 204 27.82 19.36 10.84
N GLY A 205 28.14 19.21 12.13
CA GLY A 205 27.93 20.25 13.15
C GLY A 205 26.59 20.24 13.88
N CYS A 206 25.60 19.45 13.46
CA CYS A 206 24.25 19.45 14.05
C CYS A 206 24.09 18.63 15.36
N GLY A 207 25.18 18.28 16.06
CA GLY A 207 25.10 17.61 17.37
C GLY A 207 24.80 16.10 17.38
N LYS A 208 24.88 15.37 16.25
CA LYS A 208 24.61 13.91 16.19
C LYS A 208 25.37 13.08 17.20
N THR A 209 26.69 13.29 17.30
CA THR A 209 27.56 12.57 18.24
C THR A 209 27.13 12.85 19.67
N THR A 210 26.74 14.08 19.96
CA THR A 210 26.21 14.49 21.28
C THR A 210 24.88 13.80 21.58
N LEU A 211 23.96 13.74 20.61
CA LEU A 211 22.66 13.07 20.76
C LEU A 211 22.81 11.56 20.95
N ALA A 212 23.64 10.90 20.15
CA ALA A 212 23.94 9.47 20.26
C ALA A 212 24.61 9.14 21.60
N THR A 213 25.58 9.96 22.02
CA THR A 213 26.28 9.78 23.30
C THR A 213 25.33 9.99 24.47
N ALA A 214 24.46 11.00 24.41
CA ALA A 214 23.43 11.24 25.42
C ALA A 214 22.45 10.05 25.52
N LEU A 215 22.02 9.48 24.39
CA LEU A 215 21.14 8.31 24.34
C LEU A 215 21.77 7.08 25.00
N CYS A 216 23.06 6.81 24.71
CA CYS A 216 23.80 5.69 25.31
C CYS A 216 24.05 5.87 26.81
N GLN A 217 23.94 7.11 27.32
CA GLN A 217 24.19 7.42 28.72
C GLN A 217 22.93 7.27 29.60
N LEU A 218 21.74 7.19 29.00
CA LEU A 218 20.46 7.03 29.71
C LEU A 218 20.42 5.73 30.54
N GLU A 219 19.93 5.84 31.76
CA GLU A 219 19.96 4.73 32.74
C GLU A 219 19.11 3.54 32.29
N ASP A 220 17.97 3.76 31.66
CA ASP A 220 17.08 2.71 31.18
C ASP A 220 17.63 2.00 29.94
N VAL A 221 18.29 2.73 29.04
CA VAL A 221 19.04 2.14 27.91
C VAL A 221 20.19 1.29 28.44
N LYS A 222 20.98 1.79 29.39
CA LYS A 222 22.05 1.02 30.05
C LYS A 222 21.52 -0.18 30.84
N ALA A 223 20.37 -0.07 31.48
CA ALA A 223 19.75 -1.17 32.19
C ALA A 223 19.33 -2.30 31.23
N LYS A 224 18.77 -1.95 30.07
CA LYS A 224 18.33 -2.91 29.04
C LYS A 224 19.50 -3.57 28.32
N PHE A 225 20.48 -2.79 27.84
CA PHE A 225 21.55 -3.29 26.97
C PHE A 225 22.90 -3.53 27.68
N LYS A 226 23.04 -3.12 28.95
CA LYS A 226 24.25 -3.28 29.78
C LYS A 226 25.51 -2.78 29.06
N SER A 227 26.54 -3.61 28.94
CA SER A 227 27.81 -3.32 28.27
C SER A 227 27.79 -3.57 26.76
N ASN A 228 26.65 -3.99 26.18
CA ASN A 228 26.54 -4.39 24.77
C ASN A 228 26.09 -3.23 23.88
N ILE A 229 26.55 -2.02 24.16
CA ILE A 229 26.22 -0.81 23.39
C ILE A 229 27.43 -0.48 22.51
N PHE A 230 27.27 -0.62 21.19
CA PHE A 230 28.31 -0.28 20.21
C PHE A 230 27.99 1.05 19.55
N PHE A 231 28.87 2.03 19.72
CA PHE A 231 28.78 3.33 19.07
C PHE A 231 29.93 3.49 18.06
N SER A 232 29.61 3.82 16.81
CA SER A 232 30.59 4.11 15.77
C SER A 232 30.16 5.33 14.95
N THR A 233 31.12 6.18 14.60
CA THR A 233 30.89 7.37 13.78
C THR A 233 31.48 7.16 12.39
N PHE A 234 30.65 7.34 11.36
CA PHE A 234 31.08 7.30 9.96
C PHE A 234 31.22 8.74 9.43
N LYS A 235 32.36 9.07 8.82
CA LYS A 235 32.55 10.30 8.04
C LYS A 235 32.48 9.94 6.57
N ALA A 236 31.44 10.39 5.87
CA ALA A 236 31.42 10.34 4.41
C ALA A 236 32.42 11.38 3.86
N ALA A 237 33.23 11.00 2.86
CA ALA A 237 33.95 11.96 2.03
C ALA A 237 32.93 12.86 1.30
N LYS A 238 33.31 14.10 0.96
CA LYS A 238 32.43 15.00 0.18
C LYS A 238 32.07 14.30 -1.14
N PRO A 239 30.79 14.05 -1.44
CA PRO A 239 30.40 13.45 -2.71
C PRO A 239 30.25 14.53 -3.77
N ASP A 240 30.71 14.27 -4.99
CA ASP A 240 30.39 15.09 -6.16
C ASP A 240 28.95 14.85 -6.65
N ASP A 241 28.30 13.73 -6.27
CA ASP A 241 26.92 13.42 -6.63
C ASP A 241 26.13 12.78 -5.47
N GLY A 242 24.94 13.31 -5.16
CA GLY A 242 24.12 12.95 -4.00
C GLY A 242 23.61 11.49 -3.89
N LYS A 243 23.96 10.60 -4.82
CA LYS A 243 23.61 9.16 -4.79
C LYS A 243 24.40 8.37 -3.75
N MET A 244 25.69 8.67 -3.53
CA MET A 244 26.57 7.89 -2.63
C MET A 244 26.15 7.91 -1.15
N LEU A 245 25.45 8.97 -0.70
CA LEU A 245 25.04 9.09 0.70
C LEU A 245 23.88 8.16 1.09
N ARG A 246 23.10 7.63 0.11
CA ARG A 246 21.93 6.78 0.37
C ARG A 246 22.27 5.34 0.76
N GLY A 247 23.36 4.78 0.24
CA GLY A 247 23.74 3.39 0.53
C GLY A 247 24.30 3.16 1.95
N PHE A 248 24.90 4.17 2.57
CA PHE A 248 25.53 4.03 3.89
C PHE A 248 24.57 3.67 5.04
N PRO A 249 23.44 4.39 5.23
CA PRO A 249 22.45 4.01 6.24
C PRO A 249 21.89 2.60 6.03
N LEU A 250 21.65 2.21 4.78
CA LEU A 250 21.17 0.88 4.40
C LEU A 250 22.20 -0.21 4.75
N VAL A 251 23.47 -0.02 4.37
CA VAL A 251 24.55 -0.96 4.72
C VAL A 251 24.61 -1.14 6.24
N ILE A 252 24.53 -0.05 7.01
CA ILE A 252 24.57 -0.12 8.47
C ILE A 252 23.34 -0.84 9.03
N SER A 253 22.14 -0.59 8.52
CA SER A 253 20.92 -1.24 9.02
C SER A 253 20.88 -2.73 8.67
N VAL A 254 21.20 -3.11 7.43
CA VAL A 254 21.18 -4.50 6.96
C VAL A 254 22.32 -5.31 7.59
N VAL A 255 23.55 -4.79 7.57
CA VAL A 255 24.70 -5.47 8.20
C VAL A 255 24.55 -5.48 9.72
N GLY A 256 24.03 -4.41 10.32
CA GLY A 256 23.78 -4.35 11.75
C GLY A 256 22.81 -5.44 12.20
N LYS A 257 21.71 -5.64 11.46
CA LYS A 257 20.72 -6.67 11.79
C LYS A 257 21.22 -8.09 11.51
N SER A 258 22.03 -8.31 10.47
CA SER A 258 22.65 -9.63 10.23
C SER A 258 23.66 -10.06 11.31
N LEU A 259 24.19 -9.09 12.07
CA LEU A 259 25.07 -9.33 13.20
C LEU A 259 24.32 -9.43 14.55
N CYS A 260 23.00 -9.20 14.60
CA CYS A 260 22.22 -9.38 15.81
C CYS A 260 22.39 -10.81 16.35
N GLY A 261 22.67 -10.94 17.66
CA GLY A 261 22.95 -12.22 18.32
C GLY A 261 24.36 -12.80 18.06
N LYS A 262 25.19 -12.20 17.20
CA LYS A 262 26.59 -12.61 16.96
C LYS A 262 27.54 -12.04 18.01
N SER A 263 28.74 -12.61 18.10
CA SER A 263 29.75 -12.22 19.09
C SER A 263 30.32 -10.82 18.84
N ALA A 264 30.75 -10.13 19.89
CA ALA A 264 31.44 -8.84 19.78
C ALA A 264 32.72 -8.89 18.91
N ALA A 265 33.33 -10.08 18.73
CA ALA A 265 34.47 -10.28 17.84
C ALA A 265 34.05 -10.23 16.36
N GLU A 266 32.93 -10.86 16.00
CA GLU A 266 32.35 -10.82 14.65
C GLU A 266 31.89 -9.40 14.29
N TRP A 267 31.22 -8.70 15.21
CA TRP A 267 30.86 -7.29 15.03
C TRP A 267 32.07 -6.42 14.69
N ARG A 268 33.17 -6.57 15.45
CA ARG A 268 34.41 -5.80 15.22
C ARG A 268 35.11 -6.19 13.92
N LYS A 269 35.06 -7.47 13.52
CA LYS A 269 35.60 -7.93 12.23
C LYS A 269 34.84 -7.28 11.08
N ARG A 270 33.51 -7.38 11.11
CA ARG A 270 32.62 -6.85 10.08
C ARG A 270 32.69 -5.34 9.97
N LEU A 271 32.70 -4.62 11.10
CA LEU A 271 32.90 -3.17 11.12
C LEU A 271 34.22 -2.73 10.46
N ARG A 272 35.31 -3.50 10.64
CA ARG A 272 36.59 -3.21 9.97
C ARG A 272 36.53 -3.45 8.46
N GLU A 273 35.81 -4.46 8.01
CA GLU A 273 35.57 -4.73 6.58
C GLU A 273 34.74 -3.59 5.96
N CYS A 274 33.63 -3.21 6.60
CA CYS A 274 32.80 -2.08 6.17
C CYS A 274 33.58 -0.75 6.18
N TYR A 275 34.48 -0.53 7.15
CA TYR A 275 35.28 0.70 7.24
C TYR A 275 36.35 0.79 6.14
N LYS A 276 36.94 -0.35 5.74
CA LYS A 276 37.86 -0.41 4.60
C LYS A 276 37.15 -0.12 3.28
N ALA A 277 35.93 -0.63 3.11
CA ALA A 277 35.09 -0.27 1.97
C ALA A 277 34.70 1.22 2.01
N ALA A 278 34.34 1.76 3.20
CA ALA A 278 33.89 3.14 3.41
C ALA A 278 34.88 4.24 3.00
N SER A 279 36.18 3.96 2.89
CA SER A 279 37.20 4.98 2.58
C SER A 279 37.32 5.33 1.09
N ILE A 280 36.70 4.58 0.17
CA ILE A 280 36.88 4.73 -1.30
C ILE A 280 35.54 4.56 -2.08
N LEU A 281 34.40 4.46 -1.39
CA LEU A 281 33.17 3.88 -1.96
C LEU A 281 32.80 4.35 -3.37
N THR A 282 32.91 3.43 -4.31
CA THR A 282 32.08 3.42 -5.51
C THR A 282 30.83 2.57 -5.24
N GLU A 283 29.81 2.66 -6.10
CA GLU A 283 28.60 1.83 -6.01
C GLU A 283 28.91 0.32 -5.93
N HIS A 284 29.98 -0.13 -6.59
CA HIS A 284 30.43 -1.53 -6.59
C HIS A 284 30.91 -2.01 -5.21
N GLU A 285 31.62 -1.15 -4.47
CA GLU A 285 32.13 -1.49 -3.13
C GLU A 285 31.00 -1.55 -2.07
N VAL A 286 29.90 -0.82 -2.29
CA VAL A 286 28.68 -0.93 -1.47
C VAL A 286 28.01 -2.29 -1.69
N LEU A 287 27.91 -2.74 -2.94
CA LEU A 287 27.34 -4.05 -3.27
C LEU A 287 28.17 -5.20 -2.69
N ASP A 288 29.51 -5.12 -2.74
CA ASP A 288 30.38 -6.14 -2.15
C ASP A 288 30.23 -6.21 -0.61
N CYS A 289 29.96 -5.08 0.03
CA CYS A 289 29.67 -5.03 1.47
C CYS A 289 28.31 -5.68 1.80
N LEU A 290 27.29 -5.43 0.98
CA LEU A 290 25.98 -6.05 1.11
C LEU A 290 25.99 -7.54 0.74
N GLN A 291 26.88 -7.99 -0.15
CA GLN A 291 26.98 -9.39 -0.56
C GLN A 291 27.14 -10.35 0.63
N SER A 292 27.88 -9.93 1.65
CA SER A 292 28.10 -10.75 2.85
C SER A 292 26.88 -10.83 3.78
N THR A 293 25.85 -10.01 3.59
CA THR A 293 24.53 -10.21 4.24
C THR A 293 23.71 -11.29 3.52
N VAL A 294 23.87 -11.39 2.20
CA VAL A 294 23.32 -12.49 1.39
C VAL A 294 24.06 -13.81 1.67
N GLU A 295 25.37 -13.77 1.91
CA GLU A 295 26.12 -14.95 2.39
C GLU A 295 25.64 -15.43 3.76
N ALA A 296 25.17 -14.53 4.62
CA ALA A 296 24.59 -14.91 5.91
C ALA A 296 23.22 -15.61 5.79
N LEU A 297 22.63 -15.66 4.58
CA LEU A 297 21.49 -16.51 4.25
C LEU A 297 21.90 -17.92 3.79
N ASN A 298 23.20 -18.25 3.72
CA ASN A 298 23.62 -19.58 3.28
C ASN A 298 23.11 -20.72 4.20
N ASP A 299 22.74 -20.40 5.45
CA ASP A 299 22.10 -21.35 6.38
C ASP A 299 20.64 -21.67 6.00
N ASN A 300 19.93 -20.74 5.32
CA ASN A 300 18.62 -20.96 4.71
C ASN A 300 18.69 -20.73 3.19
N VAL A 301 18.99 -21.81 2.47
CA VAL A 301 19.11 -21.79 1.01
C VAL A 301 17.84 -21.29 0.33
N VAL A 302 16.66 -21.57 0.87
CA VAL A 302 15.39 -21.14 0.28
C VAL A 302 15.21 -19.63 0.42
N ALA A 303 15.42 -19.06 1.61
CA ALA A 303 15.35 -17.61 1.82
C ALA A 303 16.35 -16.85 0.92
N LYS A 304 17.54 -17.41 0.70
CA LYS A 304 18.51 -16.85 -0.26
C LYS A 304 17.97 -16.82 -1.69
N GLU A 305 17.31 -17.90 -2.13
CA GLU A 305 16.68 -17.96 -3.45
C GLU A 305 15.47 -17.01 -3.55
N CYS A 306 14.64 -16.91 -2.50
CA CYS A 306 13.56 -15.94 -2.38
C CYS A 306 14.06 -14.50 -2.50
N PHE A 307 15.17 -14.15 -1.84
CA PHE A 307 15.82 -12.85 -1.98
C PHE A 307 16.22 -12.55 -3.43
N MET A 308 16.81 -13.53 -4.11
CA MET A 308 17.23 -13.37 -5.50
C MET A 308 16.05 -13.21 -6.46
N ASP A 309 14.91 -13.86 -6.18
CA ASP A 309 13.70 -13.73 -7.01
C ASP A 309 13.11 -12.32 -7.00
N LEU A 310 13.32 -11.53 -5.94
CA LEU A 310 12.88 -10.13 -5.85
C LEU A 310 13.46 -9.22 -6.94
N GLY A 311 14.65 -9.57 -7.46
CA GLY A 311 15.24 -8.86 -8.61
C GLY A 311 14.37 -8.91 -9.87
N SER A 312 13.39 -9.82 -9.93
CA SER A 312 12.49 -10.01 -11.07
C SER A 312 11.40 -8.94 -11.19
N PHE A 313 11.22 -8.10 -10.17
CA PHE A 313 10.26 -7.00 -10.19
C PHE A 313 10.94 -5.70 -10.61
N PRO A 314 10.22 -4.74 -11.21
CA PRO A 314 10.80 -3.43 -11.56
C PRO A 314 11.22 -2.62 -10.33
N GLU A 315 12.13 -1.65 -10.52
CA GLU A 315 12.57 -0.72 -9.48
C GLU A 315 11.41 0.15 -8.97
N ASP A 316 11.46 0.56 -7.69
CA ASP A 316 10.47 1.41 -7.02
C ASP A 316 9.02 0.90 -6.96
N GLN A 317 8.75 -0.35 -7.37
CA GLN A 317 7.41 -0.93 -7.33
C GLN A 317 7.08 -1.60 -6.00
N ARG A 318 5.84 -1.41 -5.53
CA ARG A 318 5.29 -2.17 -4.41
C ARG A 318 4.86 -3.54 -4.91
N ILE A 319 5.46 -4.59 -4.36
CA ILE A 319 5.18 -5.97 -4.74
C ILE A 319 4.12 -6.53 -3.79
N PRO A 320 2.94 -6.96 -4.25
CA PRO A 320 1.99 -7.66 -3.39
C PRO A 320 2.63 -8.88 -2.73
N ALA A 321 2.53 -9.00 -1.40
CA ALA A 321 3.13 -10.11 -0.66
C ALA A 321 2.57 -11.47 -1.13
N THR A 322 1.27 -11.53 -1.47
CA THR A 322 0.62 -12.73 -2.02
C THR A 322 1.29 -13.21 -3.31
N THR A 323 1.79 -12.30 -4.15
CA THR A 323 2.49 -12.68 -5.38
C THR A 323 3.78 -13.42 -5.07
N LEU A 324 4.57 -12.93 -4.10
CA LEU A 324 5.80 -13.59 -3.68
C LEU A 324 5.51 -14.96 -3.06
N ILE A 325 4.52 -15.03 -2.18
CA ILE A 325 4.07 -16.29 -1.55
C ILE A 325 3.66 -17.31 -2.62
N ASP A 326 2.87 -16.88 -3.61
CA ASP A 326 2.41 -17.72 -4.71
C ASP A 326 3.55 -18.23 -5.60
N MET A 327 4.51 -17.37 -5.92
CA MET A 327 5.70 -17.75 -6.67
C MET A 327 6.56 -18.75 -5.91
N TRP A 328 6.87 -18.48 -4.65
CA TRP A 328 7.78 -19.30 -3.84
C TRP A 328 7.20 -20.65 -3.49
N ALA A 329 5.88 -20.73 -3.24
CA ALA A 329 5.19 -21.98 -3.03
C ALA A 329 5.37 -22.95 -4.22
N GLU A 330 5.27 -22.44 -5.46
CA GLU A 330 5.40 -23.30 -6.65
C GLU A 330 6.86 -23.52 -7.11
N LEU A 331 7.75 -22.54 -6.96
CA LEU A 331 9.18 -22.66 -7.33
C LEU A 331 9.94 -23.61 -6.42
N TYR A 332 9.63 -23.56 -5.12
CA TYR A 332 10.38 -24.25 -4.06
C TYR A 332 9.56 -25.35 -3.38
N ASN A 333 8.32 -25.58 -3.84
CA ASN A 333 7.42 -26.60 -3.29
C ASN A 333 7.20 -26.43 -1.78
N LEU A 334 6.88 -25.20 -1.39
CA LEU A 334 6.57 -24.80 -0.03
C LEU A 334 5.06 -24.78 0.16
N ASP A 335 4.60 -24.99 1.39
CA ASP A 335 3.26 -24.53 1.76
C ASP A 335 3.26 -23.00 1.93
N GLU A 336 2.07 -22.42 2.14
CA GLU A 336 1.94 -20.96 2.27
C GLU A 336 2.62 -20.44 3.54
N ASP A 337 2.58 -21.19 4.64
CA ASP A 337 3.15 -20.80 5.93
C ASP A 337 4.69 -20.76 5.84
N ASP A 338 5.30 -21.72 5.17
CA ASP A 338 6.74 -21.75 4.88
C ASP A 338 7.15 -20.57 3.97
N ALA A 339 6.36 -20.25 2.94
CA ALA A 339 6.62 -19.09 2.09
C ALA A 339 6.50 -17.76 2.86
N ILE A 340 5.52 -17.65 3.74
CA ILE A 340 5.34 -16.52 4.67
C ILE A 340 6.51 -16.43 5.65
N ALA A 341 6.99 -17.55 6.19
CA ALA A 341 8.14 -17.58 7.09
C ALA A 341 9.41 -17.06 6.40
N ASN A 342 9.63 -17.41 5.13
CA ASN A 342 10.72 -16.86 4.32
C ASN A 342 10.55 -15.34 4.09
N LEU A 343 9.32 -14.86 3.87
CA LEU A 343 9.04 -13.42 3.78
C LEU A 343 9.45 -12.68 5.07
N HIS A 344 9.04 -13.20 6.23
CA HIS A 344 9.42 -12.64 7.53
C HIS A 344 10.91 -12.72 7.78
N GLU A 345 11.58 -13.81 7.43
CA GLU A 345 13.03 -13.90 7.57
C GLU A 345 13.77 -12.82 6.77
N LEU A 346 13.33 -12.53 5.54
CA LEU A 346 13.91 -11.46 4.73
C LEU A 346 13.64 -10.07 5.36
N SER A 347 12.45 -9.85 5.90
CA SER A 347 12.10 -8.61 6.60
C SER A 347 12.88 -8.43 7.91
N ASP A 348 13.03 -9.51 8.68
CA ASP A 348 13.81 -9.56 9.90
C ASP A 348 15.29 -9.27 9.67
N ARG A 349 15.79 -9.50 8.44
CA ARG A 349 17.16 -9.15 8.05
C ARG A 349 17.26 -7.77 7.38
N ASN A 350 16.18 -7.01 7.33
CA ASN A 350 16.05 -5.71 6.63
C ASN A 350 16.38 -5.81 5.13
N LEU A 351 16.22 -6.98 4.51
CA LEU A 351 16.43 -7.15 3.07
C LEU A 351 15.21 -6.72 2.25
N ILE A 352 14.06 -6.67 2.91
CA ILE A 352 12.81 -6.12 2.41
C ILE A 352 12.08 -5.37 3.53
N GLU A 353 11.19 -4.47 3.15
CA GLU A 353 10.23 -3.86 4.06
C GLU A 353 8.82 -4.35 3.70
N VAL A 354 8.11 -4.89 4.69
CA VAL A 354 6.72 -5.32 4.55
C VAL A 354 5.84 -4.18 5.03
N LEU A 355 5.11 -3.58 4.11
CA LEU A 355 4.17 -2.49 4.32
C LEU A 355 2.75 -3.04 4.33
N VAL A 356 1.90 -2.51 5.21
CA VAL A 356 0.46 -2.80 5.19
C VAL A 356 -0.25 -1.53 4.73
N THR A 357 -1.02 -1.60 3.64
CA THR A 357 -1.68 -0.40 3.07
C THR A 357 -2.85 0.10 3.91
N ARG A 358 -3.46 -0.77 4.71
CA ARG A 358 -4.42 -0.41 5.76
C ARG A 358 -3.98 -1.05 7.07
N LYS A 359 -3.90 -0.27 8.16
CA LYS A 359 -3.70 -0.84 9.52
C LYS A 359 -4.96 -1.56 10.04
N ASP A 360 -5.96 -1.75 9.18
CA ASP A 360 -7.26 -2.33 9.49
C ASP A 360 -7.24 -3.85 9.32
N ALA A 361 -6.32 -4.39 8.50
CA ALA A 361 -5.94 -5.79 8.52
C ALA A 361 -5.21 -6.10 9.83
N ASN A 362 -5.95 -6.60 10.82
CA ASN A 362 -5.35 -7.19 12.00
C ASN A 362 -4.40 -8.32 11.56
N GLU A 363 -3.16 -8.29 12.08
CA GLU A 363 -2.07 -9.27 11.89
C GLU A 363 -2.44 -10.74 12.22
N ASP A 364 -3.67 -11.01 12.65
CA ASP A 364 -4.14 -12.26 13.24
C ASP A 364 -5.18 -13.02 12.38
N ASP A 365 -5.42 -12.59 11.13
CA ASP A 365 -6.29 -13.30 10.19
C ASP A 365 -5.54 -14.13 9.13
N GLY A 366 -4.20 -14.08 9.14
CA GLY A 366 -3.33 -14.80 8.20
C GLY A 366 -3.39 -14.29 6.76
N SER A 367 -4.03 -13.15 6.48
CA SER A 367 -4.27 -12.65 5.13
C SER A 367 -3.22 -11.63 4.69
N TYR A 368 -2.38 -12.02 3.74
CA TYR A 368 -1.38 -11.15 3.13
C TYR A 368 -1.93 -10.30 1.97
N ASN A 369 -3.24 -10.33 1.71
CA ASN A 369 -3.87 -9.61 0.59
C ASN A 369 -3.63 -8.08 0.63
N GLU A 370 -3.52 -7.49 1.83
CA GLU A 370 -3.27 -6.04 2.02
C GLU A 370 -1.79 -5.71 2.29
N HIS A 371 -0.92 -6.71 2.22
CA HIS A 371 0.50 -6.56 2.49
C HIS A 371 1.25 -6.36 1.18
N PHE A 372 2.14 -5.37 1.17
CA PHE A 372 3.03 -5.05 0.07
C PHE A 372 4.47 -5.12 0.56
N VAL A 373 5.37 -5.41 -0.36
CA VAL A 373 6.79 -5.57 -0.11
C VAL A 373 7.50 -4.55 -0.95
N THR A 374 8.37 -3.77 -0.32
CA THR A 374 9.31 -2.87 -1.00
C THR A 374 10.72 -3.37 -0.77
N GLN A 375 11.56 -3.20 -1.79
CA GLN A 375 12.98 -3.52 -1.73
C GLN A 375 13.77 -2.28 -2.15
N HIS A 376 14.84 -1.98 -1.42
CA HIS A 376 15.73 -0.88 -1.79
C HIS A 376 16.49 -1.22 -3.08
N ASP A 377 16.68 -0.25 -3.97
CA ASP A 377 17.32 -0.41 -5.30
C ASP A 377 18.67 -1.12 -5.26
N LEU A 378 19.55 -0.79 -4.30
CA LEU A 378 20.84 -1.46 -4.11
C LEU A 378 20.71 -2.95 -3.76
N LEU A 379 19.67 -3.34 -3.03
CA LEU A 379 19.39 -4.75 -2.70
C LEU A 379 18.80 -5.49 -3.89
N ARG A 380 17.94 -4.81 -4.67
CA ARG A 380 17.44 -5.32 -5.95
C ARG A 380 18.59 -5.58 -6.93
N GLU A 381 19.50 -4.61 -7.08
CA GLU A 381 20.68 -4.74 -7.93
C GLU A 381 21.59 -5.88 -7.47
N LEU A 382 21.78 -6.02 -6.15
CA LEU A 382 22.51 -7.16 -5.59
C LEU A 382 21.84 -8.50 -5.94
N ALA A 383 20.52 -8.60 -5.83
CA ALA A 383 19.76 -9.80 -6.21
C ALA A 383 19.94 -10.14 -7.70
N ILE A 384 19.94 -9.15 -8.58
CA ILE A 384 20.18 -9.30 -10.02
C ILE A 384 21.62 -9.76 -10.29
N ARG A 385 22.61 -9.10 -9.67
CA ARG A 385 24.04 -9.44 -9.81
C ARG A 385 24.32 -10.89 -9.40
N GLU A 386 23.81 -11.31 -8.25
CA GLU A 386 23.95 -12.69 -7.75
C GLU A 386 23.27 -13.71 -8.68
N SER A 387 22.10 -13.36 -9.22
CA SER A 387 21.36 -14.20 -10.17
C SER A 387 22.09 -14.36 -11.51
N ASN A 388 22.85 -13.35 -11.91
CA ASN A 388 23.59 -13.31 -13.16
C ASN A 388 25.01 -13.89 -13.07
N SER A 389 25.43 -14.36 -11.89
CA SER A 389 26.77 -14.93 -11.65
C SER A 389 27.13 -16.14 -12.50
N LYS A 390 26.13 -16.86 -13.02
CA LYS A 390 26.29 -18.02 -13.92
C LYS A 390 25.95 -17.67 -15.36
N GLY A 391 26.50 -18.42 -16.31
CA GLY A 391 26.08 -18.36 -17.72
C GLY A 391 24.57 -18.62 -17.86
N ILE A 392 23.94 -18.01 -18.87
CA ILE A 392 22.48 -17.95 -18.99
C ILE A 392 21.80 -19.33 -18.98
N GLU A 393 22.44 -20.34 -19.57
CA GLU A 393 21.96 -21.73 -19.62
C GLU A 393 21.87 -22.41 -18.24
N HIS A 394 22.57 -21.87 -17.24
CA HIS A 394 22.61 -22.39 -15.87
C HIS A 394 21.90 -21.48 -14.88
N ARG A 395 21.27 -20.39 -15.34
CA ARG A 395 20.52 -19.49 -14.47
C ARG A 395 19.18 -20.12 -14.11
N LYS A 396 18.86 -20.06 -12.82
CA LYS A 396 17.53 -20.47 -12.31
C LYS A 396 16.44 -19.47 -12.70
N ARG A 397 16.84 -18.21 -12.90
CA ARG A 397 15.96 -17.09 -13.25
C ARG A 397 16.56 -16.24 -14.36
N VAL A 398 15.72 -15.75 -15.25
CA VAL A 398 16.09 -14.84 -16.33
C VAL A 398 15.19 -13.61 -16.24
N ILE A 399 15.82 -12.44 -16.24
CA ILE A 399 15.15 -11.13 -16.16
C ILE A 399 15.49 -10.40 -17.46
N LEU A 400 14.47 -10.03 -18.22
CA LEU A 400 14.57 -9.37 -19.52
C LEU A 400 13.91 -8.00 -19.46
N GLU A 401 14.61 -6.99 -19.93
CA GLU A 401 14.06 -5.66 -20.15
C GLU A 401 14.07 -5.40 -21.66
N ILE A 402 12.90 -5.06 -22.21
CA ILE A 402 12.70 -4.77 -23.64
C ILE A 402 12.21 -3.33 -23.74
N ASN A 403 13.11 -2.43 -24.15
CA ASN A 403 12.84 -1.02 -24.32
C ASN A 403 12.93 -0.63 -25.80
N GLU A 404 11.99 0.15 -26.34
CA GLU A 404 11.98 0.58 -27.75
C GLU A 404 12.08 -0.57 -28.78
N ASN A 405 11.63 -1.78 -28.43
CA ASN A 405 11.87 -3.02 -29.20
C ASN A 405 13.36 -3.35 -29.42
N LYS A 406 14.27 -2.69 -28.71
CA LYS A 406 15.69 -3.06 -28.65
C LYS A 406 15.81 -4.22 -27.68
N ILE A 407 15.93 -5.39 -28.26
CA ILE A 407 16.20 -6.63 -27.55
C ILE A 407 17.71 -6.69 -27.35
N HIS A 408 18.18 -7.14 -26.18
CA HIS A 408 19.61 -7.27 -25.88
C HIS A 408 20.39 -7.97 -27.01
N GLU A 409 21.64 -7.56 -27.26
CA GLU A 409 22.49 -8.06 -28.38
C GLU A 409 22.64 -9.60 -28.43
N TRP A 410 22.46 -10.31 -27.32
CA TRP A 410 22.53 -11.78 -27.28
C TRP A 410 21.23 -12.48 -27.75
N LEU A 411 20.16 -11.74 -28.00
CA LEU A 411 18.86 -12.22 -28.50
C LEU A 411 18.68 -12.05 -30.03
N THR A 412 19.71 -11.62 -30.77
CA THR A 412 19.59 -11.36 -32.21
C THR A 412 19.45 -12.64 -33.06
N GLU A 413 18.33 -12.68 -33.78
CA GLU A 413 17.87 -13.39 -35.01
C GLU A 413 18.43 -14.75 -35.47
N GLU A 414 19.63 -15.20 -35.11
CA GLU A 414 20.21 -16.43 -35.72
C GLU A 414 20.10 -17.70 -34.87
N ASN A 415 19.72 -17.61 -33.59
CA ASN A 415 19.57 -18.79 -32.73
C ASN A 415 18.24 -18.76 -31.97
N GLU A 416 17.39 -19.77 -32.18
CA GLU A 416 16.22 -20.03 -31.33
C GLU A 416 16.67 -20.16 -29.87
N LEU A 417 16.43 -19.11 -29.08
CA LEU A 417 16.87 -19.08 -27.69
C LEU A 417 15.90 -19.90 -26.83
N SER A 418 16.40 -21.03 -26.34
CA SER A 418 15.69 -21.89 -25.39
C SER A 418 16.07 -21.50 -23.96
N ILE A 419 15.19 -20.76 -23.29
CA ILE A 419 15.33 -20.42 -21.87
C ILE A 419 15.07 -21.66 -21.03
N ARG A 420 16.10 -22.09 -20.29
CA ARG A 420 16.04 -23.24 -19.36
C ARG A 420 15.82 -22.84 -17.90
N ALA A 421 15.56 -21.56 -17.64
CA ALA A 421 15.29 -21.05 -16.30
C ALA A 421 13.89 -21.46 -15.80
N LYS A 422 13.74 -21.56 -14.48
CA LYS A 422 12.45 -21.83 -13.83
C LYS A 422 11.60 -20.56 -13.68
N LEU A 423 12.25 -19.40 -13.51
CA LEU A 423 11.60 -18.09 -13.39
C LEU A 423 11.98 -17.23 -14.59
N LEU A 424 10.98 -16.68 -15.27
CA LEU A 424 11.17 -15.72 -16.36
C LEU A 424 10.41 -14.45 -16.02
N SER A 425 11.11 -13.32 -15.98
CA SER A 425 10.50 -12.00 -15.88
C SER A 425 10.81 -11.19 -17.12
N ILE A 426 9.79 -10.60 -17.72
CA ILE A 426 9.91 -9.74 -18.89
C ILE A 426 9.25 -8.40 -18.57
N SER A 427 10.02 -7.33 -18.68
CA SER A 427 9.58 -5.96 -18.51
C SER A 427 9.61 -5.25 -19.85
N THR A 428 8.49 -4.67 -20.27
CA THR A 428 8.36 -3.89 -21.52
C THR A 428 7.95 -2.45 -21.22
N ASP A 429 8.53 -1.49 -21.92
CA ASP A 429 8.15 -0.08 -21.79
C ASP A 429 6.85 0.28 -22.56
N GLU A 430 6.48 1.57 -22.51
CA GLU A 430 5.29 2.11 -23.21
C GLU A 430 5.41 2.11 -24.74
N THR A 431 6.63 1.99 -25.27
CA THR A 431 6.91 2.05 -26.70
C THR A 431 6.96 0.67 -27.36
N PHE A 432 6.83 -0.39 -26.56
CA PHE A 432 6.84 -1.77 -27.04
C PHE A 432 5.69 -2.01 -28.01
N SER A 433 6.04 -2.46 -29.23
CA SER A 433 5.10 -2.62 -30.34
C SER A 433 4.33 -3.95 -30.32
N SER A 434 4.47 -4.73 -29.25
CA SER A 434 3.94 -6.10 -29.15
C SER A 434 4.55 -7.09 -30.14
N SER A 435 5.75 -6.78 -30.67
CA SER A 435 6.54 -7.68 -31.51
C SER A 435 7.46 -8.53 -30.64
N TRP A 436 7.16 -9.82 -30.53
CA TRP A 436 7.92 -10.76 -29.70
C TRP A 436 9.10 -11.38 -30.45
N PRO A 437 10.27 -11.54 -29.82
CA PRO A 437 11.35 -12.34 -30.40
C PRO A 437 10.95 -13.81 -30.51
N SER A 438 11.53 -14.52 -31.47
CA SER A 438 11.45 -15.98 -31.51
C SER A 438 12.19 -16.56 -30.31
N MET A 439 11.42 -17.11 -29.36
CA MET A 439 11.94 -17.61 -28.10
C MET A 439 11.13 -18.81 -27.65
N GLN A 440 11.76 -19.73 -26.91
CA GLN A 440 11.08 -20.83 -26.24
C GLN A 440 11.49 -20.87 -24.77
N ALA A 441 10.57 -21.17 -23.87
CA ALA A 441 10.88 -21.27 -22.44
C ALA A 441 10.19 -22.50 -21.80
N PRO A 442 10.55 -23.73 -22.23
CA PRO A 442 9.83 -24.94 -21.87
C PRO A 442 9.96 -25.33 -20.38
N GLU A 443 11.01 -24.86 -19.70
CA GLU A 443 11.31 -25.16 -18.30
C GLU A 443 10.74 -24.15 -17.30
N VAL A 444 10.10 -23.08 -17.79
CA VAL A 444 9.56 -22.01 -16.94
C VAL A 444 8.37 -22.53 -16.13
N GLU A 445 8.46 -22.36 -14.81
CA GLU A 445 7.43 -22.64 -13.84
C GLU A 445 6.69 -21.36 -13.39
N VAL A 446 7.38 -20.20 -13.46
CA VAL A 446 6.83 -18.89 -13.11
C VAL A 446 7.15 -17.86 -14.18
N LEU A 447 6.12 -17.19 -14.71
CA LEU A 447 6.22 -16.11 -15.68
C LEU A 447 5.68 -14.80 -15.10
N LEU A 448 6.52 -13.77 -15.08
CA LEU A 448 6.15 -12.39 -14.76
C LEU A 448 6.20 -11.55 -16.03
N LEU A 449 5.08 -10.91 -16.38
CA LEU A 449 4.99 -9.95 -17.47
C LEU A 449 4.67 -8.58 -16.88
N ASN A 450 5.66 -7.71 -16.90
CA ASN A 450 5.56 -6.32 -16.45
C ASN A 450 5.49 -5.43 -17.69
N PHE A 451 4.44 -4.64 -17.80
CA PHE A 451 4.26 -3.76 -18.96
C PHE A 451 3.57 -2.47 -18.55
N GLN A 452 3.61 -1.47 -19.42
CA GLN A 452 2.98 -0.19 -19.18
C GLN A 452 2.36 0.28 -20.49
N THR A 453 1.19 -0.23 -20.85
CA THR A 453 0.53 0.13 -22.12
C THR A 453 -0.96 -0.11 -22.04
N GLY A 454 -1.75 0.66 -22.79
CA GLY A 454 -3.18 0.45 -22.93
C GLY A 454 -3.56 -0.74 -23.81
N LYS A 455 -2.64 -1.20 -24.69
CA LYS A 455 -2.85 -2.37 -25.55
C LYS A 455 -1.63 -3.27 -25.49
N TYR A 456 -1.85 -4.54 -25.21
CA TYR A 456 -0.77 -5.52 -25.03
C TYR A 456 -1.10 -6.81 -25.77
N SER A 457 -0.14 -7.39 -26.46
CA SER A 457 -0.24 -8.76 -26.95
C SER A 457 0.71 -9.63 -26.14
N LEU A 458 0.20 -10.72 -25.59
CA LEU A 458 0.97 -11.76 -24.92
C LEU A 458 1.96 -12.42 -25.89
N PRO A 459 3.10 -12.93 -25.40
CA PRO A 459 4.03 -13.70 -26.23
C PRO A 459 3.42 -15.02 -26.70
N GLU A 460 3.52 -15.31 -28.01
CA GLU A 460 2.97 -16.55 -28.60
C GLU A 460 3.62 -17.82 -28.03
N PHE A 461 4.90 -17.75 -27.65
CA PHE A 461 5.62 -18.88 -27.06
C PHE A 461 5.08 -19.34 -25.71
N ILE A 462 4.15 -18.60 -25.09
CA ILE A 462 3.42 -19.05 -23.90
C ILE A 462 2.70 -20.38 -24.15
N GLU A 463 2.23 -20.64 -25.36
CA GLU A 463 1.57 -21.92 -25.71
C GLU A 463 2.49 -23.13 -25.51
N GLY A 464 3.80 -22.94 -25.64
CA GLY A 464 4.81 -23.99 -25.42
C GLY A 464 5.20 -24.20 -23.95
N MET A 465 4.73 -23.36 -23.01
CA MET A 465 5.13 -23.38 -21.60
C MET A 465 4.36 -24.43 -20.78
N ASN A 466 4.57 -25.70 -21.10
CA ASN A 466 3.84 -26.80 -20.47
C ASN A 466 4.11 -26.95 -18.96
N LYS A 467 5.20 -26.38 -18.43
CA LYS A 467 5.55 -26.46 -16.99
C LYS A 467 5.07 -25.26 -16.18
N LEU A 468 4.44 -24.26 -16.82
CA LEU A 468 4.03 -23.03 -16.15
C LEU A 468 2.97 -23.31 -15.09
N LYS A 469 3.25 -22.89 -13.85
CA LYS A 469 2.39 -23.01 -12.67
C LYS A 469 1.88 -21.66 -12.18
N VAL A 470 2.67 -20.60 -12.32
CA VAL A 470 2.32 -19.24 -11.87
C VAL A 470 2.46 -18.26 -13.03
N LEU A 471 1.41 -17.48 -13.27
CA LEU A 471 1.41 -16.39 -14.25
C LEU A 471 1.01 -15.09 -13.56
N VAL A 472 1.83 -14.06 -13.73
CA VAL A 472 1.56 -12.73 -13.19
C VAL A 472 1.67 -11.71 -14.31
N LEU A 473 0.61 -10.91 -14.47
CA LEU A 473 0.54 -9.81 -15.42
C LEU A 473 0.35 -8.51 -14.64
N TYR A 474 1.38 -7.65 -14.68
CA TYR A 474 1.35 -6.32 -14.11
C TYR A 474 1.36 -5.28 -15.20
N ASN A 475 0.27 -4.52 -15.28
CA ASN A 475 0.27 -3.28 -16.04
C ASN A 475 0.50 -2.10 -15.11
N TYR A 476 1.64 -1.44 -15.22
CA TYR A 476 1.96 -0.21 -14.49
C TYR A 476 1.36 1.03 -15.15
N GLY A 477 0.63 0.87 -16.26
CA GLY A 477 -0.10 1.96 -16.91
C GLY A 477 -1.28 2.47 -16.09
N PHE A 478 -1.72 3.68 -16.42
CA PHE A 478 -2.85 4.36 -15.79
C PHE A 478 -4.20 3.69 -16.02
N VAL A 479 -4.37 3.10 -17.20
CA VAL A 479 -5.63 2.49 -17.64
C VAL A 479 -5.45 0.99 -17.77
N PRO A 480 -6.49 0.19 -17.46
CA PRO A 480 -6.43 -1.25 -17.65
C PRO A 480 -6.14 -1.62 -19.11
N ALA A 481 -5.14 -2.46 -19.34
CA ALA A 481 -4.69 -2.81 -20.68
C ALA A 481 -5.63 -3.79 -21.37
N GLU A 482 -5.97 -3.53 -22.62
CA GLU A 482 -6.64 -4.50 -23.48
C GLU A 482 -5.62 -5.52 -23.98
N VAL A 483 -5.80 -6.78 -23.56
CA VAL A 483 -4.94 -7.88 -24.00
C VAL A 483 -5.56 -8.56 -25.23
N SER A 484 -4.95 -8.33 -26.40
CA SER A 484 -5.53 -8.66 -27.72
C SER A 484 -5.69 -10.16 -27.96
N ASN A 485 -4.73 -10.95 -27.49
CA ASN A 485 -4.62 -12.40 -27.70
C ASN A 485 -4.76 -13.18 -26.37
N PHE A 486 -5.62 -12.70 -25.47
CA PHE A 486 -5.91 -13.35 -24.19
C PHE A 486 -6.26 -14.85 -24.29
N PRO A 487 -6.97 -15.35 -25.33
CA PRO A 487 -7.27 -16.77 -25.47
C PRO A 487 -6.06 -17.70 -25.48
N LEU A 488 -4.85 -17.21 -25.80
CA LEU A 488 -3.60 -17.99 -25.74
C LEU A 488 -3.38 -18.62 -24.36
N LEU A 489 -3.81 -17.95 -23.29
CA LEU A 489 -3.68 -18.46 -21.93
C LEU A 489 -4.50 -19.74 -21.70
N GLY A 490 -5.48 -20.04 -22.55
CA GLY A 490 -6.29 -21.26 -22.46
C GLY A 490 -5.48 -22.55 -22.67
N SER A 491 -4.30 -22.46 -23.30
CA SER A 491 -3.36 -23.57 -23.47
C SER A 491 -2.66 -24.00 -22.17
N LEU A 492 -2.65 -23.15 -21.14
CA LEU A 492 -1.90 -23.33 -19.90
C LEU A 492 -2.58 -24.30 -18.91
N SER A 493 -2.60 -25.59 -19.27
CA SER A 493 -3.29 -26.63 -18.50
C SER A 493 -2.68 -26.95 -17.12
N ASN A 494 -1.42 -26.56 -16.87
CA ASN A 494 -0.71 -26.77 -15.62
C ASN A 494 -0.71 -25.56 -14.67
N LEU A 495 -1.35 -24.46 -15.08
CA LEU A 495 -1.44 -23.24 -14.28
C LEU A 495 -2.21 -23.50 -12.99
N LYS A 496 -1.60 -23.11 -11.87
CA LYS A 496 -2.15 -23.24 -10.52
C LYS A 496 -2.50 -21.89 -9.90
N ARG A 497 -1.71 -20.86 -10.19
CA ARG A 497 -1.88 -19.51 -9.62
C ARG A 497 -1.82 -18.48 -10.72
N ILE A 498 -2.77 -17.54 -10.72
CA ILE A 498 -2.78 -16.43 -11.66
C ILE A 498 -3.09 -15.12 -10.95
N ARG A 499 -2.30 -14.09 -11.26
CA ARG A 499 -2.60 -12.71 -10.86
C ARG A 499 -2.62 -11.80 -12.07
N LEU A 500 -3.71 -11.07 -12.21
CA LEU A 500 -3.90 -10.05 -13.23
C LEU A 500 -4.10 -8.71 -12.53
N GLU A 501 -3.29 -7.71 -12.89
CA GLU A 501 -3.41 -6.37 -12.34
C GLU A 501 -3.51 -5.33 -13.46
N LYS A 502 -4.56 -4.51 -13.41
CA LYS A 502 -4.86 -3.46 -14.41
C LYS A 502 -4.92 -4.02 -15.83
N VAL A 503 -5.69 -5.09 -16.01
CA VAL A 503 -5.95 -5.73 -17.31
C VAL A 503 -7.45 -5.77 -17.58
N SER A 504 -7.83 -5.51 -18.83
CA SER A 504 -9.19 -5.70 -19.33
C SER A 504 -9.37 -7.14 -19.81
N ILE A 505 -10.31 -7.86 -19.18
CA ILE A 505 -10.58 -9.27 -19.46
C ILE A 505 -11.74 -9.37 -20.47
N PRO A 506 -11.55 -10.03 -21.63
CA PRO A 506 -12.57 -10.10 -22.67
C PRO A 506 -13.74 -11.03 -22.30
N SER A 507 -14.89 -10.84 -22.95
CA SER A 507 -16.12 -11.61 -22.68
C SER A 507 -16.00 -13.13 -22.88
N LEU A 508 -15.09 -13.57 -23.78
CA LEU A 508 -14.84 -14.98 -24.07
C LEU A 508 -13.92 -15.65 -23.02
N PHE A 509 -13.60 -14.97 -21.93
CA PHE A 509 -12.71 -15.49 -20.89
C PHE A 509 -13.17 -16.85 -20.34
N LEU A 510 -14.40 -16.93 -19.82
CA LEU A 510 -14.93 -18.17 -19.24
C LEU A 510 -15.19 -19.28 -20.27
N THR A 511 -15.26 -18.94 -21.56
CA THR A 511 -15.46 -19.92 -22.64
C THR A 511 -14.15 -20.47 -23.18
N SER A 512 -13.08 -19.68 -23.14
CA SER A 512 -11.78 -19.99 -23.71
C SER A 512 -10.85 -20.69 -22.72
N MET A 513 -11.05 -20.49 -21.41
CA MET A 513 -10.18 -21.02 -20.37
C MET A 513 -10.64 -22.41 -19.87
N LYS A 514 -9.69 -23.33 -19.74
CA LYS A 514 -9.89 -24.67 -19.16
C LYS A 514 -8.78 -25.00 -18.16
N TRP A 515 -8.59 -24.13 -17.17
CA TRP A 515 -7.52 -24.28 -16.19
C TRP A 515 -7.91 -25.27 -15.10
N ARG A 516 -7.82 -26.57 -15.42
CA ARG A 516 -8.24 -27.67 -14.54
C ARG A 516 -7.42 -27.82 -13.26
N LYS A 517 -6.29 -27.14 -13.15
CA LYS A 517 -5.38 -27.15 -11.99
C LYS A 517 -5.32 -25.81 -11.27
N LEU A 518 -6.07 -24.80 -11.70
CA LEU A 518 -6.03 -23.49 -11.07
C LEU A 518 -6.64 -23.59 -9.67
N GLU A 519 -5.84 -23.19 -8.69
CA GLU A 519 -6.15 -23.21 -7.26
C GLU A 519 -6.35 -21.78 -6.74
N LYS A 520 -5.61 -20.79 -7.28
CA LYS A 520 -5.71 -19.37 -6.88
C LYS A 520 -5.83 -18.42 -8.07
N MET A 521 -6.75 -17.46 -7.94
CA MET A 521 -6.93 -16.37 -8.91
C MET A 521 -7.06 -15.03 -8.20
N SER A 522 -6.27 -14.05 -8.64
CA SER A 522 -6.30 -12.68 -8.15
C SER A 522 -6.51 -11.70 -9.31
N LEU A 523 -7.56 -10.89 -9.24
CA LEU A 523 -7.93 -9.88 -10.22
C LEU A 523 -7.94 -8.52 -9.51
N VAL A 524 -7.01 -7.63 -9.86
CA VAL A 524 -6.84 -6.34 -9.17
C VAL A 524 -6.91 -5.20 -10.15
N MET A 525 -7.81 -4.23 -9.92
CA MET A 525 -8.05 -3.10 -10.82
C MET A 525 -8.32 -3.53 -12.28
N CYS A 526 -8.93 -4.71 -12.46
CA CYS A 526 -9.25 -5.26 -13.78
C CYS A 526 -10.62 -4.79 -14.25
N ASN A 527 -10.80 -4.72 -15.58
CA ASN A 527 -12.14 -4.62 -16.17
C ASN A 527 -12.65 -6.03 -16.45
N ILE A 528 -13.59 -6.51 -15.64
CA ILE A 528 -14.08 -7.91 -15.66
C ILE A 528 -15.58 -8.04 -15.92
N GLY A 529 -16.31 -6.92 -15.92
CA GLY A 529 -17.78 -6.91 -16.05
C GLY A 529 -18.25 -7.62 -17.31
N GLN A 530 -17.58 -7.40 -18.44
CA GLN A 530 -17.93 -8.10 -19.69
C GLN A 530 -17.66 -9.62 -19.63
N ALA A 531 -16.63 -10.04 -18.89
CA ALA A 531 -16.26 -11.45 -18.74
C ALA A 531 -17.25 -12.20 -17.84
N PHE A 532 -17.78 -11.56 -16.80
CA PHE A 532 -18.64 -12.21 -15.82
C PHE A 532 -20.13 -12.11 -16.18
N ASN A 533 -20.60 -10.93 -16.60
CA ASN A 533 -22.03 -10.67 -16.89
C ASN A 533 -22.51 -11.37 -18.18
N LYS A 534 -21.70 -11.40 -19.25
CA LYS A 534 -22.12 -11.95 -20.56
C LYS A 534 -21.83 -13.43 -20.76
N SER A 535 -21.38 -14.13 -19.72
CA SER A 535 -20.96 -15.53 -19.85
C SER A 535 -22.15 -16.49 -19.78
N THR A 536 -22.25 -17.41 -20.76
CA THR A 536 -23.25 -18.49 -20.75
C THR A 536 -22.71 -19.81 -20.17
N ASN A 537 -21.40 -19.89 -19.94
CA ASN A 537 -20.74 -21.07 -19.39
C ASN A 537 -20.59 -20.96 -17.88
N LYS A 538 -20.65 -22.10 -17.18
CA LYS A 538 -20.43 -22.15 -15.74
C LYS A 538 -18.96 -21.91 -15.43
N ILE A 539 -18.67 -21.00 -14.50
CA ILE A 539 -17.30 -20.73 -14.04
C ILE A 539 -16.63 -21.98 -13.43
N SER A 540 -17.42 -22.90 -12.86
CA SER A 540 -16.94 -24.19 -12.35
C SER A 540 -16.38 -25.12 -13.43
N ASP A 541 -16.81 -25.00 -14.68
CA ASP A 541 -16.23 -25.76 -15.80
C ASP A 541 -14.83 -25.24 -16.17
N ALA A 542 -14.64 -23.92 -16.04
CA ALA A 542 -13.37 -23.26 -16.34
C ALA A 542 -12.34 -23.49 -15.22
N PHE A 543 -12.76 -23.40 -13.95
CA PHE A 543 -11.88 -23.43 -12.77
C PHE A 543 -12.38 -24.44 -11.71
N PRO A 544 -12.43 -25.74 -12.01
CA PRO A 544 -13.04 -26.74 -11.13
C PRO A 544 -12.27 -26.99 -9.82
N LYS A 545 -11.04 -26.47 -9.68
CA LYS A 545 -10.18 -26.64 -8.50
C LYS A 545 -9.89 -25.34 -7.76
N LEU A 546 -10.63 -24.27 -8.06
CA LEU A 546 -10.39 -22.97 -7.45
C LEU A 546 -10.68 -23.00 -5.95
N VAL A 547 -9.71 -22.59 -5.14
CA VAL A 547 -9.75 -22.58 -3.67
C VAL A 547 -9.72 -21.15 -3.11
N ASP A 548 -8.97 -20.24 -3.75
CA ASP A 548 -8.88 -18.82 -3.36
C ASP A 548 -9.19 -17.92 -4.57
N LEU A 549 -10.19 -17.07 -4.43
CA LEU A 549 -10.54 -16.03 -5.40
C LEU A 549 -10.49 -14.66 -4.72
N THR A 550 -9.62 -13.79 -5.23
CA THR A 550 -9.52 -12.39 -4.82
C THR A 550 -9.85 -11.49 -6.01
N ILE A 551 -10.80 -10.58 -5.82
CA ILE A 551 -11.19 -9.52 -6.75
C ILE A 551 -11.11 -8.21 -5.98
N ASP A 552 -10.26 -7.28 -6.43
CA ASP A 552 -10.03 -6.02 -5.72
C ASP A 552 -10.04 -4.83 -6.69
N TYR A 553 -10.70 -3.73 -6.34
CA TYR A 553 -10.80 -2.52 -7.16
C TYR A 553 -11.33 -2.72 -8.60
N CYS A 554 -12.10 -3.78 -8.86
CA CYS A 554 -12.74 -4.00 -10.16
C CYS A 554 -14.04 -3.20 -10.24
N ASN A 555 -13.96 -1.99 -10.81
CA ASN A 555 -15.04 -0.98 -10.80
C ASN A 555 -16.19 -1.24 -11.79
N ASP A 556 -16.11 -2.29 -12.60
CA ASP A 556 -17.13 -2.70 -13.57
C ASP A 556 -17.78 -4.05 -13.19
N LEU A 557 -17.45 -4.61 -12.02
CA LEU A 557 -18.11 -5.79 -11.48
C LEU A 557 -19.45 -5.38 -10.86
N GLU A 558 -20.55 -5.75 -11.52
CA GLU A 558 -21.92 -5.52 -11.04
C GLU A 558 -22.51 -6.77 -10.36
N GLU A 559 -22.23 -7.96 -10.94
CA GLU A 559 -22.73 -9.25 -10.50
C GLU A 559 -21.68 -10.35 -10.73
N LEU A 560 -21.76 -11.44 -9.96
CA LEU A 560 -20.96 -12.65 -10.16
C LEU A 560 -21.55 -13.53 -11.28
N PRO A 561 -20.72 -14.31 -12.01
CA PRO A 561 -21.17 -15.09 -13.16
C PRO A 561 -22.14 -16.22 -12.77
N ALA A 562 -22.96 -16.67 -13.72
CA ALA A 562 -23.89 -17.77 -13.51
C ALA A 562 -23.16 -19.07 -13.09
N GLY A 563 -23.74 -19.77 -12.10
CA GLY A 563 -23.14 -20.99 -11.55
C GLY A 563 -21.88 -20.74 -10.70
N PHE A 564 -21.65 -19.50 -10.25
CA PHE A 564 -20.55 -19.19 -9.31
C PHE A 564 -20.56 -20.08 -8.07
N CYS A 565 -21.74 -20.36 -7.54
CA CYS A 565 -21.94 -21.19 -6.37
C CYS A 565 -21.67 -22.70 -6.62
N ASP A 566 -21.36 -23.10 -7.87
CA ASP A 566 -20.89 -24.45 -8.20
C ASP A 566 -19.39 -24.64 -7.91
N LEU A 567 -18.66 -23.59 -7.48
CA LEU A 567 -17.25 -23.65 -7.06
C LEU A 567 -17.12 -24.28 -5.66
N VAL A 568 -17.51 -25.55 -5.54
CA VAL A 568 -17.67 -26.25 -4.24
C VAL A 568 -16.38 -26.41 -3.43
N LEU A 569 -15.20 -26.20 -4.03
CA LEU A 569 -13.89 -26.26 -3.35
C LEU A 569 -13.39 -24.89 -2.88
N LEU A 570 -14.14 -23.81 -3.14
CA LEU A 570 -13.75 -22.45 -2.78
C LEU A 570 -13.73 -22.29 -1.25
N ARG A 571 -12.57 -21.98 -0.69
CA ARG A 571 -12.36 -21.77 0.75
C ARG A 571 -12.24 -20.29 1.10
N LYS A 572 -11.74 -19.46 0.18
CA LYS A 572 -11.61 -18.02 0.38
C LYS A 572 -12.17 -17.24 -0.80
N LEU A 573 -13.07 -16.31 -0.50
CA LEU A 573 -13.60 -15.34 -1.43
C LEU A 573 -13.39 -13.94 -0.86
N SER A 574 -12.66 -13.11 -1.59
CA SER A 574 -12.41 -11.71 -1.25
C SER A 574 -12.84 -10.85 -2.42
N ILE A 575 -13.92 -10.08 -2.28
CA ILE A 575 -14.37 -9.10 -3.27
C ILE A 575 -14.35 -7.73 -2.59
N THR A 576 -13.34 -6.92 -2.88
CA THR A 576 -13.00 -5.75 -2.07
C THR A 576 -12.90 -4.52 -2.95
N ASN A 577 -13.33 -3.36 -2.45
CA ASN A 577 -13.33 -2.10 -3.24
C ASN A 577 -14.05 -2.22 -4.60
N CYS A 578 -14.97 -3.16 -4.76
CA CYS A 578 -15.82 -3.31 -5.95
C CYS A 578 -17.11 -2.53 -5.71
N HIS A 579 -17.05 -1.22 -5.95
CA HIS A 579 -18.11 -0.30 -5.53
C HIS A 579 -19.46 -0.53 -6.22
N LYS A 580 -19.48 -1.09 -7.43
CA LYS A 580 -20.71 -1.36 -8.21
C LYS A 580 -21.32 -2.75 -8.01
N LEU A 581 -20.72 -3.58 -7.15
CA LEU A 581 -21.29 -4.89 -6.87
C LEU A 581 -22.65 -4.72 -6.20
N LEU A 582 -23.74 -5.11 -6.86
CA LEU A 582 -25.11 -4.85 -6.40
C LEU A 582 -25.61 -5.94 -5.47
N ALA A 583 -25.34 -7.21 -5.81
CA ALA A 583 -25.86 -8.36 -5.09
C ALA A 583 -24.87 -9.55 -5.16
N LEU A 584 -24.98 -10.45 -4.19
CA LEU A 584 -24.37 -11.77 -4.25
C LEU A 584 -25.39 -12.78 -4.77
N PRO A 585 -24.96 -13.89 -5.38
CA PRO A 585 -25.87 -14.93 -5.86
C PRO A 585 -26.77 -15.51 -4.75
N GLU A 586 -28.05 -15.76 -5.06
CA GLU A 586 -29.00 -16.39 -4.14
C GLU A 586 -28.54 -17.77 -3.65
N ASP A 587 -27.72 -18.48 -4.42
CA ASP A 587 -27.21 -19.82 -4.08
C ASP A 587 -25.89 -19.79 -3.29
N MET A 588 -25.47 -18.64 -2.74
CA MET A 588 -24.20 -18.50 -2.01
C MET A 588 -24.02 -19.53 -0.89
N GLY A 589 -25.12 -19.93 -0.23
CA GLY A 589 -25.12 -21.01 0.77
C GLY A 589 -24.59 -22.37 0.31
N ASN A 590 -24.47 -22.60 -1.00
CA ASN A 590 -23.95 -23.87 -1.55
C ASN A 590 -22.42 -23.99 -1.48
N LEU A 591 -21.70 -22.90 -1.15
CA LEU A 591 -20.25 -22.92 -0.97
C LEU A 591 -19.87 -23.50 0.41
N LEU A 592 -20.13 -24.79 0.61
CA LEU A 592 -20.03 -25.47 1.91
C LEU A 592 -18.60 -25.48 2.50
N ASP A 593 -17.58 -25.34 1.66
CA ASP A 593 -16.17 -25.29 2.05
C ASP A 593 -15.64 -23.87 2.32
N LEU A 594 -16.47 -22.83 2.14
CA LEU A 594 -16.04 -21.44 2.32
C LEU A 594 -15.74 -21.15 3.80
N GLU A 595 -14.51 -20.71 4.06
CA GLU A 595 -13.97 -20.37 5.39
C GLU A 595 -13.83 -18.86 5.59
N VAL A 596 -13.58 -18.11 4.50
CA VAL A 596 -13.38 -16.66 4.53
C VAL A 596 -14.20 -15.99 3.44
N LEU A 597 -15.03 -15.02 3.83
CA LEU A 597 -15.78 -14.14 2.94
C LEU A 597 -15.48 -12.68 3.30
N ARG A 598 -14.86 -11.94 2.38
CA ARG A 598 -14.62 -10.49 2.52
C ARG A 598 -15.31 -9.72 1.42
N LEU A 599 -16.06 -8.69 1.80
CA LEU A 599 -16.86 -7.84 0.92
C LEU A 599 -16.55 -6.34 1.14
N ASN A 600 -15.44 -6.02 1.80
CA ASN A 600 -15.20 -4.66 2.30
C ASN A 600 -15.20 -3.60 1.19
N SER A 601 -15.80 -2.46 1.49
CA SER A 601 -15.95 -1.33 0.59
C SER A 601 -16.76 -1.64 -0.69
N CYS A 602 -17.60 -2.68 -0.69
CA CYS A 602 -18.68 -2.87 -1.67
C CYS A 602 -19.89 -1.98 -1.31
N ILE A 603 -19.81 -0.70 -1.68
CA ILE A 603 -20.73 0.34 -1.19
C ILE A 603 -22.16 0.25 -1.76
N GLU A 604 -22.34 -0.29 -2.97
CA GLU A 604 -23.66 -0.48 -3.60
C GLU A 604 -24.29 -1.85 -3.28
N LEU A 605 -23.61 -2.73 -2.54
CA LEU A 605 -24.14 -4.02 -2.13
C LEU A 605 -25.33 -3.78 -1.19
N THR A 606 -26.54 -4.20 -1.60
CA THR A 606 -27.77 -3.84 -0.88
C THR A 606 -28.12 -4.79 0.25
N GLU A 607 -27.86 -6.08 0.07
CA GLU A 607 -28.22 -7.12 1.02
C GLU A 607 -27.31 -8.34 0.91
N LEU A 608 -27.33 -9.17 1.95
CA LEU A 608 -26.75 -10.52 1.91
C LEU A 608 -27.86 -11.53 1.64
N PRO A 609 -27.61 -12.55 0.79
CA PRO A 609 -28.63 -13.54 0.45
C PRO A 609 -29.01 -14.34 1.69
N GLY A 610 -30.30 -14.68 1.83
CA GLY A 610 -30.80 -15.48 2.95
C GLY A 610 -30.15 -16.87 3.05
N THR A 611 -29.64 -17.40 1.93
CA THR A 611 -28.90 -18.68 1.92
C THR A 611 -27.52 -18.60 2.56
N ILE A 612 -27.02 -17.42 2.95
CA ILE A 612 -25.71 -17.26 3.61
C ILE A 612 -25.58 -18.15 4.85
N GLY A 613 -26.69 -18.45 5.54
CA GLY A 613 -26.74 -19.40 6.65
C GLY A 613 -26.27 -20.82 6.30
N GLY A 614 -26.24 -21.19 5.02
CA GLY A 614 -25.70 -22.45 4.50
C GLY A 614 -24.17 -22.57 4.54
N LEU A 615 -23.43 -21.47 4.77
CA LEU A 615 -21.96 -21.45 4.81
C LEU A 615 -21.42 -22.03 6.12
N GLN A 616 -21.54 -23.35 6.28
CA GLN A 616 -21.30 -24.04 7.55
C GLN A 616 -19.84 -24.01 8.02
N LYS A 617 -18.85 -23.80 7.13
CA LYS A 617 -17.43 -23.67 7.50
C LYS A 617 -16.93 -22.24 7.67
N LEU A 618 -17.78 -21.23 7.43
CA LEU A 618 -17.36 -19.84 7.44
C LEU A 618 -16.85 -19.43 8.82
N GLN A 619 -15.62 -18.93 8.88
CA GLN A 619 -14.95 -18.50 10.10
C GLN A 619 -14.77 -16.98 10.16
N ILE A 620 -14.61 -16.34 9.00
CA ILE A 620 -14.37 -14.90 8.88
C ILE A 620 -15.37 -14.33 7.88
N LEU A 621 -16.11 -13.31 8.34
CA LEU A 621 -16.96 -12.47 7.51
C LEU A 621 -16.56 -11.01 7.67
N ASP A 622 -16.27 -10.33 6.58
CA ASP A 622 -15.96 -8.90 6.55
C ASP A 622 -16.93 -8.14 5.66
N LEU A 623 -17.68 -7.21 6.27
CA LEU A 623 -18.67 -6.33 5.65
C LEU A 623 -18.29 -4.85 5.85
N SER A 624 -17.05 -4.55 6.24
CA SER A 624 -16.62 -3.19 6.54
C SER A 624 -16.85 -2.25 5.36
N ASP A 625 -17.30 -1.03 5.61
CA ASP A 625 -17.66 -0.03 4.59
C ASP A 625 -18.75 -0.48 3.58
N CYS A 626 -19.53 -1.52 3.86
CA CYS A 626 -20.70 -1.89 3.05
C CYS A 626 -21.93 -1.05 3.42
N PHE A 627 -21.93 0.24 3.05
CA PHE A 627 -22.99 1.19 3.43
C PHE A 627 -24.39 0.84 2.91
N GLY A 628 -24.46 0.08 1.81
CA GLY A 628 -25.71 -0.36 1.19
C GLY A 628 -26.44 -1.44 1.99
N VAL A 629 -25.72 -2.25 2.77
CA VAL A 629 -26.29 -3.36 3.56
C VAL A 629 -26.98 -2.81 4.80
N LYS A 630 -28.30 -2.63 4.71
CA LYS A 630 -29.12 -2.03 5.78
C LYS A 630 -29.57 -3.01 6.86
N GLU A 631 -29.62 -4.30 6.56
CA GLU A 631 -29.98 -5.34 7.53
C GLU A 631 -29.19 -6.63 7.23
N LEU A 632 -28.85 -7.39 8.27
CA LEU A 632 -28.36 -8.75 8.10
C LEU A 632 -29.56 -9.73 8.07
N PRO A 633 -29.53 -10.78 7.22
CA PRO A 633 -30.62 -11.76 7.15
C PRO A 633 -30.72 -12.58 8.44
N GLU A 634 -31.93 -13.02 8.83
CA GLU A 634 -32.14 -13.87 10.01
C GLU A 634 -31.37 -15.21 9.95
N GLN A 635 -30.96 -15.64 8.76
CA GLN A 635 -30.16 -16.83 8.57
C GLN A 635 -28.69 -16.63 8.96
N ILE A 636 -28.24 -15.40 9.24
CA ILE A 636 -26.88 -15.13 9.73
C ILE A 636 -26.59 -15.93 11.02
N GLY A 637 -27.59 -16.14 11.87
CA GLY A 637 -27.47 -16.95 13.09
C GLY A 637 -27.21 -18.43 12.87
N GLN A 638 -27.27 -18.91 11.61
CA GLN A 638 -26.95 -20.29 11.23
C GLN A 638 -25.46 -20.50 10.91
N LEU A 639 -24.66 -19.42 10.90
CA LEU A 639 -23.20 -19.46 10.72
C LEU A 639 -22.50 -19.96 11.99
N HIS A 640 -22.71 -21.24 12.32
CA HIS A 640 -22.29 -21.83 13.59
C HIS A 640 -20.76 -21.85 13.79
N ASN A 641 -19.95 -21.74 12.74
CA ASN A 641 -18.49 -21.72 12.83
C ASN A 641 -17.87 -20.31 12.75
N LEU A 642 -18.69 -19.25 12.64
CA LEU A 642 -18.20 -17.89 12.53
C LEU A 642 -17.44 -17.49 13.79
N ARG A 643 -16.20 -17.00 13.62
CA ARG A 643 -15.29 -16.62 14.71
C ARG A 643 -15.02 -15.13 14.75
N LYS A 644 -14.83 -14.51 13.58
CA LYS A 644 -14.52 -13.08 13.44
C LYS A 644 -15.51 -12.44 12.48
N LEU A 645 -16.08 -11.31 12.91
CA LEU A 645 -16.98 -10.48 12.11
C LEU A 645 -16.48 -9.04 12.09
N TYR A 646 -16.25 -8.51 10.90
CA TYR A 646 -15.81 -7.13 10.69
C TYR A 646 -16.97 -6.31 10.12
N MET A 647 -17.27 -5.19 10.78
CA MET A 647 -18.38 -4.29 10.50
C MET A 647 -17.96 -2.84 10.80
N ILE A 648 -16.77 -2.44 10.32
CA ILE A 648 -16.30 -1.06 10.47
C ILE A 648 -17.14 -0.16 9.56
N GLU A 649 -17.63 0.97 10.07
CA GLU A 649 -18.46 1.92 9.31
C GLU A 649 -19.80 1.31 8.83
N CYS A 650 -20.36 0.37 9.60
CA CYS A 650 -21.64 -0.31 9.35
C CYS A 650 -22.73 0.08 10.36
N SER A 651 -22.69 1.29 10.93
CA SER A 651 -23.55 1.67 12.05
C SER A 651 -25.05 1.72 11.74
N ASP A 652 -25.42 1.88 10.47
CA ASP A 652 -26.80 1.84 9.98
C ASP A 652 -27.33 0.41 9.74
N CYS A 653 -26.52 -0.62 9.94
CA CYS A 653 -26.89 -2.01 9.69
C CYS A 653 -27.69 -2.60 10.86
N GLU A 654 -28.96 -2.95 10.62
CA GLU A 654 -29.82 -3.60 11.61
C GLU A 654 -29.41 -5.06 11.83
N LEU A 655 -29.23 -5.43 13.11
CA LEU A 655 -28.85 -6.77 13.52
C LEU A 655 -30.12 -7.61 13.83
N PRO A 656 -30.32 -8.77 13.17
CA PRO A 656 -31.46 -9.64 13.43
C PRO A 656 -31.34 -10.32 14.79
N SER A 657 -32.47 -10.80 15.31
CA SER A 657 -32.49 -11.45 16.63
C SER A 657 -31.61 -12.71 16.69
N SER A 658 -31.51 -13.43 15.57
CA SER A 658 -30.70 -14.63 15.38
C SER A 658 -29.19 -14.46 15.58
N VAL A 659 -28.63 -13.24 15.61
CA VAL A 659 -27.20 -13.05 15.93
C VAL A 659 -26.83 -13.63 17.30
N MET A 660 -27.80 -13.77 18.21
CA MET A 660 -27.62 -14.46 19.50
C MET A 660 -27.27 -15.95 19.38
N ASN A 661 -27.48 -16.56 18.21
CA ASN A 661 -27.18 -17.97 17.94
C ASN A 661 -25.75 -18.18 17.40
N LEU A 662 -24.96 -17.12 17.25
CA LEU A 662 -23.56 -17.17 16.83
C LEU A 662 -22.64 -17.61 17.99
N PHE A 663 -22.88 -18.80 18.55
CA PHE A 663 -22.25 -19.27 19.79
C PHE A 663 -20.71 -19.36 19.73
N ASN A 664 -20.13 -19.53 18.54
CA ASN A 664 -18.68 -19.61 18.34
C ASN A 664 -18.03 -18.26 17.98
N LEU A 665 -18.81 -17.18 17.90
CA LEU A 665 -18.30 -15.85 17.59
C LEU A 665 -17.40 -15.36 18.73
N LYS A 666 -16.14 -15.12 18.39
CA LYS A 666 -15.11 -14.69 19.33
C LYS A 666 -14.90 -13.19 19.28
N GLU A 667 -14.91 -12.62 18.09
CA GLU A 667 -14.58 -11.21 17.89
C GLU A 667 -15.54 -10.52 16.92
N VAL A 668 -16.02 -9.34 17.32
CA VAL A 668 -16.65 -8.37 16.45
C VAL A 668 -15.79 -7.12 16.44
N ILE A 669 -15.43 -6.66 15.25
CA ILE A 669 -14.59 -5.48 15.04
C ILE A 669 -15.43 -4.45 14.30
N GLY A 670 -15.56 -3.26 14.87
CA GLY A 670 -16.34 -2.18 14.28
C GLY A 670 -16.04 -0.83 14.93
N ASP A 671 -16.72 0.21 14.48
CA ASP A 671 -16.66 1.53 15.13
C ASP A 671 -17.39 1.54 16.49
N GLU A 672 -17.39 2.70 17.16
CA GLU A 672 -18.02 2.85 18.47
C GLU A 672 -19.55 2.64 18.42
N GLU A 673 -20.20 2.99 17.31
CA GLU A 673 -21.66 2.85 17.13
C GLU A 673 -22.05 1.38 16.95
N THR A 674 -21.34 0.68 16.07
CA THR A 674 -21.43 -0.77 15.86
C THR A 674 -21.18 -1.52 17.17
N ALA A 675 -20.15 -1.12 17.92
CA ALA A 675 -19.87 -1.71 19.21
C ALA A 675 -21.01 -1.52 20.21
N VAL A 676 -21.71 -0.38 20.21
CA VAL A 676 -22.91 -0.17 21.03
C VAL A 676 -24.03 -1.14 20.64
N SER A 677 -24.30 -1.32 19.35
CA SER A 677 -25.31 -2.28 18.87
C SER A 677 -25.03 -3.70 19.35
N TRP A 678 -23.77 -4.16 19.23
CA TRP A 678 -23.36 -5.49 19.65
C TRP A 678 -23.29 -5.72 21.17
N ARG A 679 -23.11 -4.67 21.99
CA ARG A 679 -23.09 -4.79 23.46
C ARG A 679 -24.39 -5.38 24.03
N HIS A 680 -25.52 -5.17 23.36
CA HIS A 680 -26.83 -5.72 23.76
C HIS A 680 -26.87 -7.25 23.72
N PHE A 681 -26.09 -7.88 22.84
CA PHE A 681 -26.05 -9.34 22.65
C PHE A 681 -24.99 -10.03 23.51
N LYS A 682 -24.12 -9.27 24.18
CA LYS A 682 -23.06 -9.80 25.05
C LYS A 682 -23.56 -10.75 26.16
N PRO A 683 -24.74 -10.55 26.80
CA PRO A 683 -25.27 -11.52 27.76
C PRO A 683 -25.57 -12.90 27.14
N CYS A 684 -25.94 -12.93 25.86
CA CYS A 684 -26.22 -14.17 25.12
C CYS A 684 -24.95 -14.79 24.53
N LEU A 685 -23.91 -13.98 24.29
CA LEU A 685 -22.63 -14.37 23.70
C LEU A 685 -21.48 -14.08 24.68
N PRO A 686 -21.31 -14.88 25.75
CA PRO A 686 -20.37 -14.58 26.84
C PRO A 686 -18.89 -14.61 26.40
N SER A 687 -18.55 -15.36 25.35
CA SER A 687 -17.19 -15.43 24.77
C SER A 687 -16.87 -14.28 23.82
N LEU A 688 -17.84 -13.42 23.51
CA LEU A 688 -17.67 -12.35 22.52
C LEU A 688 -16.81 -11.20 23.07
N THR A 689 -15.76 -10.89 22.32
CA THR A 689 -14.95 -9.69 22.46
C THR A 689 -15.33 -8.68 21.39
N ILE A 690 -15.75 -7.49 21.80
CA ILE A 690 -16.05 -6.39 20.88
C ILE A 690 -14.84 -5.46 20.86
N ARG A 691 -14.15 -5.38 19.72
CA ARG A 691 -13.01 -4.49 19.52
C ARG A 691 -13.48 -3.25 18.77
N VAL A 692 -13.33 -2.09 19.40
CA VAL A 692 -13.57 -0.82 18.72
C VAL A 692 -12.33 -0.46 17.90
N HIS A 693 -12.51 -0.36 16.59
CA HIS A 693 -11.51 0.20 15.70
C HIS A 693 -11.38 1.70 16.01
N LYS A 694 -10.25 2.11 16.56
CA LYS A 694 -9.97 3.53 16.82
C LYS A 694 -9.40 4.14 15.55
N GLU A 695 -10.14 5.04 14.91
CA GLU A 695 -9.57 5.93 13.90
C GLU A 695 -8.26 6.52 14.42
N ILE A 696 -7.15 6.17 13.78
CA ILE A 696 -5.85 6.73 14.14
C ILE A 696 -5.86 8.19 13.74
N ASN A 697 -5.84 9.07 14.75
CA ASN A 697 -5.55 10.49 14.61
C ASN A 697 -4.30 10.68 13.73
N LEU A 698 -4.47 11.20 12.52
CA LEU A 698 -3.45 11.39 11.48
C LEU A 698 -2.37 12.43 11.82
N ASN A 699 -2.11 12.70 13.10
CA ASN A 699 -1.02 13.57 13.58
C ASN A 699 0.40 13.13 13.16
N TRP A 700 0.54 11.99 12.46
CA TRP A 700 1.78 11.41 11.97
C TRP A 700 2.06 11.65 10.47
N LEU A 701 1.15 12.32 9.74
CA LEU A 701 1.43 12.89 8.40
C LEU A 701 2.21 14.24 8.51
N ARG A 702 2.97 14.43 9.59
CA ARG A 702 3.81 15.61 9.84
C ARG A 702 5.23 15.43 9.34
#